data_AF-A0A368NCP8-F1
#
_entry.id   AF-A0A368NCP8-F1
#
_cell.length_a   1.000
_cell.length_b   1.000
_cell.length_c   1.000
_cell.angle_alpha   90.00
_cell.angle_beta   90.00
_cell.angle_gamma   90.00
#
_symmetry.space_group_name_H-M   'P 1'
#
loop_
_entity.id
_entity.type
_entity.pdbx_description
1 polymer ?
#
loop_
_entity_poly.entity_id
_entity_poly.type
_entity_poly.pdbx_seq_one_letter_code
_entity_poly.pdbx_strand_id
1 'polypeptide(L)'
;MLIVALVVAGTTGVLVFGSDALGDVQDRASAGQAELAMSTVDSEVSEVALGYASARRVSLGGQGQATLDEDAGRITVERVGANATGPPLVNTTMGAIEYRAGGATVAYQGGGVWRGERGRTRMISPPEFHYRWGTGAGSDPTLTFPLVVLRGSASSSEALRFSDGPTRAAFPNASAGLENPLDAGSVRVTIRSDYYRAWADYFRTRTDADTVTVVDANRSVEVLLSVPTRGREVRNSIAARSPTVTVRGGATVDSYNSSEGTYAATRGENGSVYVGEDLVNAGSGTIYGDMRVDGDFEAGGGIDVEGELLVDGDADLSGGGVSVDEKVVAAGDLLLGGGGALDSPAVVGGRVVETGGGVTVNGDVRAGGDYLSADGSTLDGDAHVAGDFHPGNGQNIDGDVTAAGSFADAGVYPNVNGNVVENGPAPDLSDVSAARDLRPPDLRPIDRTIDARVATAAGSNDNAGSDAARIEAGNCGGADPACTLTNGTYYLDEMALSGGDSLTFDTSGGPIYLVVDGDVSTTGGSPVDVTGSNRVHVYAAGDYELRTDWTSVGDRGDQIWLYGTSGSTVTLQGGVDFYGVVYAPGNQDIAVRGGAEVYGGIVGGVSDVQGGTAVHYDTVLADQRPVLTDGGGAPVTFLHVSVNEIHVKDA
;
A
#
# COMPACT_ATOMS: atom_id res chain seq x y z
N MET A 1 -26.35 -72.62 -46.65
CA MET A 1 -25.34 -71.62 -47.07
C MET A 1 -25.61 -70.21 -46.56
N LEU A 2 -26.85 -69.82 -46.20
CA LEU A 2 -27.17 -68.47 -45.71
C LEU A 2 -26.76 -68.19 -44.25
N ILE A 3 -26.79 -69.21 -43.37
CA ILE A 3 -26.41 -69.08 -41.94
C ILE A 3 -24.88 -68.93 -41.77
N VAL A 4 -24.07 -69.63 -42.59
CA VAL A 4 -22.60 -69.52 -42.54
C VAL A 4 -22.13 -68.14 -43.02
N ALA A 5 -22.78 -67.58 -44.04
CA ALA A 5 -22.48 -66.23 -44.52
C ALA A 5 -22.83 -65.15 -43.48
N LEU A 6 -23.92 -65.32 -42.72
CA LEU A 6 -24.33 -64.38 -41.66
C LEU A 6 -23.39 -64.43 -40.44
N VAL A 7 -22.94 -65.63 -40.04
CA VAL A 7 -21.98 -65.79 -38.93
C VAL A 7 -20.62 -65.20 -39.28
N VAL A 8 -20.13 -65.42 -40.52
CA VAL A 8 -18.88 -64.83 -41.01
C VAL A 8 -18.99 -63.31 -41.14
N ALA A 9 -20.11 -62.78 -41.63
CA ALA A 9 -20.34 -61.33 -41.67
C ALA A 9 -20.40 -60.72 -40.25
N GLY A 10 -21.03 -61.41 -39.29
CA GLY A 10 -21.09 -60.98 -37.88
C GLY A 10 -19.75 -61.03 -37.15
N THR A 11 -18.91 -62.05 -37.37
CA THR A 11 -17.56 -62.12 -36.78
C THR A 11 -16.59 -61.13 -37.42
N THR A 12 -16.71 -60.89 -38.73
CA THR A 12 -15.89 -59.88 -39.42
C THR A 12 -16.25 -58.47 -38.97
N GLY A 13 -17.54 -58.18 -38.72
CA GLY A 13 -17.96 -56.89 -38.15
C GLY A 13 -17.40 -56.62 -36.75
N VAL A 14 -17.44 -57.61 -35.84
CA VAL A 14 -16.90 -57.48 -34.48
C VAL A 14 -15.36 -57.34 -34.47
N LEU A 15 -14.66 -57.98 -35.40
CA LEU A 15 -13.21 -57.84 -35.56
C LEU A 15 -12.79 -56.44 -36.02
N VAL A 16 -13.56 -55.81 -36.91
CA VAL A 16 -13.26 -54.46 -37.43
C VAL A 16 -13.57 -53.38 -36.40
N PHE A 17 -14.66 -53.47 -35.64
CA PHE A 17 -14.91 -52.54 -34.53
C PHE A 17 -14.01 -52.82 -33.31
N GLY A 18 -13.55 -54.06 -33.12
CA GLY A 18 -12.63 -54.44 -32.05
C GLY A 18 -11.20 -53.95 -32.27
N SER A 19 -10.72 -53.87 -33.52
CA SER A 19 -9.37 -53.39 -33.84
C SER A 19 -9.20 -51.89 -33.59
N ASP A 20 -10.21 -51.08 -33.95
CA ASP A 20 -10.17 -49.63 -33.70
C ASP A 20 -10.21 -49.33 -32.20
N ALA A 21 -11.05 -50.05 -31.44
CA ALA A 21 -11.11 -49.91 -29.98
C ALA A 21 -9.82 -50.36 -29.26
N LEU A 22 -9.14 -51.40 -29.77
CA LEU A 22 -7.86 -51.89 -29.21
C LEU A 22 -6.70 -50.94 -29.49
N GLY A 23 -6.63 -50.35 -30.69
CA GLY A 23 -5.64 -49.31 -31.02
C GLY A 23 -5.81 -48.09 -30.12
N ASP A 24 -7.05 -47.66 -29.92
CA ASP A 24 -7.41 -46.56 -29.03
C ASP A 24 -7.01 -46.79 -27.56
N VAL A 25 -7.06 -48.03 -27.07
CA VAL A 25 -6.60 -48.39 -25.71
C VAL A 25 -5.08 -48.41 -25.64
N GLN A 26 -4.40 -48.93 -26.66
CA GLN A 26 -2.94 -48.95 -26.75
C GLN A 26 -2.34 -47.54 -26.84
N ASP A 27 -2.96 -46.65 -27.61
CA ASP A 27 -2.55 -45.24 -27.73
C ASP A 27 -2.71 -44.50 -26.40
N ARG A 28 -3.85 -44.68 -25.70
CA ARG A 28 -4.06 -44.10 -24.37
C ARG A 28 -3.05 -44.62 -23.35
N ALA A 29 -2.75 -45.92 -23.37
CA ALA A 29 -1.76 -46.52 -22.47
C ALA A 29 -0.35 -45.99 -22.75
N SER A 30 0.02 -45.84 -24.02
CA SER A 30 1.31 -45.30 -24.44
C SER A 30 1.46 -43.83 -24.04
N ALA A 31 0.42 -43.02 -24.22
CA ALA A 31 0.40 -41.63 -23.76
C ALA A 31 0.47 -41.52 -22.23
N GLY A 32 -0.17 -42.43 -21.48
CA GLY A 32 -0.06 -42.47 -20.02
C GLY A 32 1.34 -42.83 -19.52
N GLN A 33 2.05 -43.71 -20.22
CA GLN A 33 3.46 -44.00 -19.91
C GLN A 33 4.37 -42.79 -20.18
N ALA A 34 4.13 -42.07 -21.29
CA ALA A 34 4.85 -40.84 -21.60
C ALA A 34 4.67 -39.76 -20.52
N GLU A 35 3.45 -39.60 -19.98
CA GLU A 35 3.17 -38.70 -18.87
C GLU A 35 3.99 -39.06 -17.62
N LEU A 36 4.02 -40.35 -17.24
CA LEU A 36 4.78 -40.80 -16.08
C LEU A 36 6.30 -40.60 -16.27
N ALA A 37 6.81 -40.90 -17.46
CA ALA A 37 8.22 -40.70 -17.80
C ALA A 37 8.61 -39.22 -17.71
N MET A 38 7.79 -38.33 -18.28
CA MET A 38 8.06 -36.89 -18.23
C MET A 38 7.88 -36.29 -16.84
N SER A 39 6.97 -36.80 -16.00
CA SER A 39 6.91 -36.42 -14.58
C SER A 39 8.13 -36.88 -13.79
N THR A 40 8.74 -38.01 -14.18
CA THR A 40 10.02 -38.44 -13.59
C THR A 40 11.17 -37.54 -14.06
N VAL A 41 11.16 -37.11 -15.33
CA VAL A 41 12.09 -36.09 -15.84
C VAL A 41 11.97 -34.81 -15.02
N ASP A 42 10.75 -34.31 -14.80
CA ASP A 42 10.49 -33.12 -13.99
C ASP A 42 11.12 -33.20 -12.60
N SER A 43 10.82 -34.28 -11.85
CA SER A 43 11.38 -34.49 -10.51
C SER A 43 12.92 -34.50 -10.49
N GLU A 44 13.55 -35.19 -11.45
CA GLU A 44 15.00 -35.37 -11.47
C GLU A 44 15.73 -34.12 -11.98
N VAL A 45 15.11 -33.36 -12.90
CA VAL A 45 15.62 -32.07 -13.35
C VAL A 45 15.57 -31.04 -12.22
N SER A 46 14.49 -31.00 -11.43
CA SER A 46 14.36 -30.11 -10.28
C SER A 46 15.43 -30.40 -9.22
N GLU A 47 15.77 -31.66 -8.96
CA GLU A 47 16.88 -31.98 -8.05
C GLU A 47 18.24 -31.46 -8.53
N VAL A 48 18.50 -31.48 -9.85
CA VAL A 48 19.72 -30.94 -10.43
C VAL A 48 19.70 -29.41 -10.39
N ALA A 49 18.58 -28.79 -10.76
CA ALA A 49 18.42 -27.33 -10.80
C ALA A 49 18.50 -26.69 -9.40
N LEU A 50 18.06 -27.39 -8.36
CA LEU A 50 18.15 -26.96 -6.96
C LEU A 50 19.50 -27.30 -6.30
N GLY A 51 20.40 -27.99 -7.01
CA GLY A 51 21.74 -28.34 -6.53
C GLY A 51 21.81 -29.52 -5.56
N TYR A 52 20.75 -30.33 -5.44
CA TYR A 52 20.75 -31.55 -4.63
C TYR A 52 21.55 -32.68 -5.29
N ALA A 53 21.72 -32.63 -6.61
CA ALA A 53 22.53 -33.57 -7.39
C ALA A 53 23.26 -32.86 -8.53
N SER A 54 24.49 -33.29 -8.84
CA SER A 54 25.24 -32.76 -10.00
C SER A 54 24.83 -33.38 -11.33
N ALA A 55 24.22 -34.57 -11.30
CA ALA A 55 23.63 -35.20 -12.47
C ALA A 55 22.60 -36.28 -12.09
N ARG A 56 21.59 -36.47 -12.94
CA ARG A 56 20.56 -37.51 -12.83
C ARG A 56 20.35 -38.24 -14.16
N ARG A 57 19.91 -39.49 -14.09
CA ARG A 57 19.57 -40.34 -15.26
C ARG A 57 18.11 -40.76 -15.16
N VAL A 58 17.36 -40.58 -16.24
CA VAL A 58 15.95 -40.97 -16.32
C VAL A 58 15.76 -41.97 -17.44
N SER A 59 15.18 -43.12 -17.12
CA SER A 59 14.74 -44.11 -18.11
C SER A 59 13.37 -43.73 -18.63
N LEU A 60 13.22 -43.62 -19.95
CA LEU A 60 12.01 -43.12 -20.60
C LEU A 60 10.91 -44.17 -20.72
N GLY A 61 11.28 -45.45 -20.81
CA GLY A 61 10.33 -46.55 -21.02
C GLY A 61 9.51 -46.42 -22.33
N GLY A 62 8.72 -47.44 -22.66
CA GLY A 62 7.81 -47.41 -23.80
C GLY A 62 8.49 -47.54 -25.18
N GLN A 63 7.75 -47.20 -26.25
CA GLN A 63 8.22 -47.22 -27.65
C GLN A 63 8.39 -45.82 -28.28
N GLY A 64 8.32 -44.76 -27.48
CA GLY A 64 8.49 -43.39 -27.94
C GLY A 64 9.96 -42.95 -28.02
N GLN A 65 10.18 -41.76 -28.56
CA GLN A 65 11.48 -41.09 -28.63
C GLN A 65 11.36 -39.72 -27.95
N ALA A 66 12.26 -39.45 -27.00
CA ALA A 66 12.44 -38.11 -26.43
C ALA A 66 13.46 -37.34 -27.27
N THR A 67 13.11 -36.12 -27.68
CA THR A 67 14.03 -35.22 -28.40
C THR A 67 14.08 -33.88 -27.69
N LEU A 68 15.28 -33.37 -27.43
CA LEU A 68 15.49 -32.01 -26.96
C LEU A 68 15.53 -31.04 -28.15
N ASP A 69 14.73 -29.99 -28.09
CA ASP A 69 14.85 -28.78 -28.90
C ASP A 69 15.23 -27.61 -27.97
N GLU A 70 16.43 -27.06 -28.12
CA GLU A 70 16.93 -25.96 -27.28
C GLU A 70 16.37 -24.58 -27.66
N ASP A 71 15.81 -24.45 -28.87
CA ASP A 71 15.16 -23.23 -29.37
C ASP A 71 13.67 -23.19 -29.01
N ALA A 72 13.12 -24.31 -28.51
CA ALA A 72 11.72 -24.43 -28.16
C ALA A 72 11.33 -23.52 -26.99
N GLY A 73 10.39 -22.63 -27.29
CA GLY A 73 9.80 -21.69 -26.33
C GLY A 73 10.76 -20.59 -25.88
N ARG A 74 10.21 -19.40 -25.67
CA ARG A 74 10.96 -18.23 -25.18
C ARG A 74 10.21 -17.60 -24.03
N ILE A 75 10.97 -17.22 -23.01
CA ILE A 75 10.47 -16.45 -21.87
C ILE A 75 11.19 -15.12 -21.79
N THR A 76 10.41 -14.05 -21.61
CA THR A 76 10.90 -12.71 -21.34
C THR A 76 10.32 -12.25 -20.01
N VAL A 77 11.18 -11.78 -19.10
CA VAL A 77 10.80 -11.17 -17.83
C VAL A 77 11.36 -9.76 -17.84
N GLU A 78 10.49 -8.76 -17.73
CA GLU A 78 10.88 -7.35 -17.77
C GLU A 78 10.13 -6.54 -16.71
N ARG A 79 10.77 -5.47 -16.22
CA ARG A 79 10.09 -4.46 -15.41
C ARG A 79 9.32 -3.53 -16.34
N VAL A 80 8.14 -3.12 -15.94
CA VAL A 80 7.26 -2.20 -16.67
C VAL A 80 6.95 -1.01 -15.74
N GLY A 81 6.93 0.20 -16.29
CA GLY A 81 6.63 1.43 -15.55
C GLY A 81 7.57 2.59 -15.88
N ALA A 82 7.22 3.80 -15.43
CA ALA A 82 7.96 5.04 -15.75
C ALA A 82 9.43 5.02 -15.28
N ASN A 83 9.73 4.30 -14.19
CA ASN A 83 11.07 4.12 -13.65
C ASN A 83 11.77 2.85 -14.15
N ALA A 84 11.12 2.04 -14.99
CA ALA A 84 11.69 0.82 -15.55
C ALA A 84 12.63 1.16 -16.70
N THR A 85 13.89 1.46 -16.38
CA THR A 85 14.96 1.65 -17.39
C THR A 85 15.82 0.39 -17.52
N GLY A 86 16.25 0.09 -18.76
CA GLY A 86 17.20 -0.99 -19.06
C GLY A 86 16.60 -2.17 -19.85
N PRO A 87 17.42 -3.18 -20.20
CA PRO A 87 16.97 -4.38 -20.90
C PRO A 87 16.12 -5.30 -20.00
N PRO A 88 15.40 -6.29 -20.57
CA PRO A 88 14.69 -7.31 -19.80
C PRO A 88 15.62 -8.03 -18.79
N LEU A 89 15.08 -8.37 -17.61
CA LEU A 89 15.77 -9.16 -16.59
C LEU A 89 16.19 -10.53 -17.13
N VAL A 90 15.28 -11.14 -17.88
CA VAL A 90 15.46 -12.41 -18.56
C VAL A 90 14.90 -12.29 -19.97
N ASN A 91 15.66 -12.77 -20.96
CA ASN A 91 15.19 -12.99 -22.31
C ASN A 91 15.96 -14.18 -22.87
N THR A 92 15.38 -15.38 -22.81
CA THR A 92 16.07 -16.62 -23.16
C THR A 92 15.11 -17.68 -23.70
N THR A 93 15.64 -18.64 -24.46
CA THR A 93 14.90 -19.84 -24.83
C THR A 93 14.85 -20.80 -23.64
N MET A 94 13.71 -21.44 -23.44
CA MET A 94 13.54 -22.41 -22.35
C MET A 94 14.11 -23.78 -22.74
N GLY A 95 14.00 -24.14 -24.02
CA GLY A 95 14.20 -25.51 -24.47
C GLY A 95 13.08 -26.44 -24.03
N ALA A 96 12.83 -27.50 -24.78
CA ALA A 96 11.80 -28.49 -24.47
C ALA A 96 12.25 -29.89 -24.84
N ILE A 97 11.96 -30.86 -23.97
CA ILE A 97 12.05 -32.28 -24.32
C ILE A 97 10.68 -32.74 -24.75
N GLU A 98 10.51 -33.13 -26.01
CA GLU A 98 9.28 -33.70 -26.53
C GLU A 98 9.36 -35.23 -26.56
N TYR A 99 8.39 -35.89 -25.95
CA TYR A 99 8.19 -37.33 -26.04
C TYR A 99 6.88 -37.63 -26.78
N ARG A 100 6.99 -38.27 -27.96
CA ARG A 100 5.83 -38.59 -28.81
C ARG A 100 5.41 -40.05 -28.62
N ALA A 101 4.17 -40.27 -28.21
CA ALA A 101 3.59 -41.61 -28.05
C ALA A 101 2.05 -41.60 -28.20
N GLY A 102 1.51 -42.59 -28.92
CA GLY A 102 0.06 -42.80 -29.03
C GLY A 102 -0.72 -41.60 -29.59
N GLY A 103 -0.15 -40.87 -30.55
CA GLY A 103 -0.75 -39.66 -31.13
C GLY A 103 -0.75 -38.41 -30.23
N ALA A 104 -0.23 -38.51 -29.01
CA ALA A 104 -0.01 -37.39 -28.10
C ALA A 104 1.47 -36.99 -28.05
N THR A 105 1.73 -35.72 -27.75
CA THR A 105 3.07 -35.22 -27.42
C THR A 105 3.06 -34.77 -25.98
N VAL A 106 3.93 -35.35 -25.15
CA VAL A 106 4.16 -34.91 -23.77
C VAL A 106 5.51 -34.20 -23.75
N ALA A 107 5.55 -32.97 -23.27
CA ALA A 107 6.77 -32.18 -23.23
C ALA A 107 7.10 -31.66 -21.84
N TYR A 108 8.38 -31.68 -21.50
CA TYR A 108 8.92 -30.95 -20.37
C TYR A 108 9.51 -29.62 -20.85
N GLN A 109 9.01 -28.49 -20.33
CA GLN A 109 9.48 -27.15 -20.69
C GLN A 109 9.29 -26.18 -19.52
N GLY A 110 10.33 -25.39 -19.22
CA GLY A 110 10.26 -24.29 -18.25
C GLY A 110 9.91 -24.72 -16.83
N GLY A 111 10.23 -25.97 -16.45
CA GLY A 111 9.88 -26.55 -15.16
C GLY A 111 8.53 -27.26 -15.10
N GLY A 112 7.71 -27.22 -16.16
CA GLY A 112 6.40 -27.88 -16.19
C GLY A 112 6.34 -29.03 -17.20
N VAL A 113 5.36 -29.92 -17.02
CA VAL A 113 5.04 -31.01 -17.96
C VAL A 113 3.70 -30.73 -18.62
N TRP A 114 3.69 -30.75 -19.96
CA TRP A 114 2.58 -30.35 -20.81
C TRP A 114 2.19 -31.48 -21.74
N ARG A 115 0.89 -31.72 -21.94
CA ARG A 115 0.39 -32.66 -22.96
C ARG A 115 -0.34 -31.92 -24.06
N GLY A 116 0.11 -32.14 -25.29
CA GLY A 116 -0.56 -31.71 -26.52
C GLY A 116 -1.26 -32.89 -27.21
N GLU A 117 -2.55 -32.74 -27.53
CA GLU A 117 -3.31 -33.71 -28.32
C GLU A 117 -4.43 -33.01 -29.11
N ARG A 118 -4.52 -33.30 -30.42
CA ARG A 118 -5.58 -32.75 -31.33
C ARG A 118 -5.78 -31.22 -31.21
N GLY A 119 -4.70 -30.46 -31.07
CA GLY A 119 -4.73 -28.99 -30.97
C GLY A 119 -5.15 -28.43 -29.61
N ARG A 120 -5.31 -29.28 -28.59
CA ARG A 120 -5.52 -28.89 -27.19
C ARG A 120 -4.25 -29.18 -26.39
N THR A 121 -3.96 -28.30 -25.44
CA THR A 121 -2.82 -28.44 -24.52
C THR A 121 -3.33 -28.45 -23.09
N ARG A 122 -2.79 -29.34 -22.25
CA ARG A 122 -3.11 -29.39 -20.81
C ARG A 122 -1.85 -29.51 -19.97
N MET A 123 -1.89 -28.97 -18.76
CA MET A 123 -0.84 -29.16 -17.76
C MET A 123 -0.95 -30.54 -17.11
N ILE A 124 0.17 -31.22 -16.95
CA ILE A 124 0.32 -32.49 -16.21
C ILE A 124 1.03 -32.25 -14.89
N SER A 125 2.14 -31.51 -14.93
CA SER A 125 2.91 -31.06 -13.76
C SER A 125 3.14 -29.56 -13.83
N PRO A 126 2.90 -28.79 -12.76
CA PRO A 126 3.09 -27.35 -12.74
C PRO A 126 4.58 -26.98 -12.65
N PRO A 127 4.99 -25.85 -13.26
CA PRO A 127 6.32 -25.29 -13.03
C PRO A 127 6.48 -24.75 -11.61
N GLU A 128 7.74 -24.66 -11.17
CA GLU A 128 8.09 -24.05 -9.88
C GLU A 128 7.93 -22.52 -9.96
N PHE A 129 6.80 -22.04 -9.43
CA PHE A 129 6.53 -20.63 -9.20
C PHE A 129 6.04 -20.51 -7.76
N HIS A 130 6.82 -19.83 -6.92
CA HIS A 130 6.47 -19.65 -5.53
C HIS A 130 6.11 -18.21 -5.29
N TYR A 131 4.81 -17.96 -5.20
CA TYR A 131 4.30 -16.70 -4.69
C TYR A 131 3.94 -16.88 -3.23
N ARG A 132 4.56 -16.07 -2.35
CA ARG A 132 4.19 -15.99 -0.94
C ARG A 132 3.48 -14.67 -0.71
N TRP A 133 2.16 -14.76 -0.56
CA TRP A 133 1.37 -13.68 -0.01
C TRP A 133 1.65 -13.56 1.49
N GLY A 134 2.01 -12.37 1.95
CA GLY A 134 2.17 -12.09 3.37
C GLY A 134 0.84 -11.67 4.00
N THR A 135 0.26 -12.51 4.85
CA THR A 135 -0.97 -12.21 5.59
C THR A 135 -0.72 -11.59 6.96
N GLY A 136 0.51 -11.14 7.26
CA GLY A 136 0.87 -10.55 8.55
C GLY A 136 1.76 -9.32 8.43
N ALA A 137 1.65 -8.43 9.42
CA ALA A 137 2.55 -7.30 9.61
C ALA A 137 4.02 -7.78 9.50
N GLY A 138 4.76 -7.26 8.53
CA GLY A 138 6.17 -7.60 8.27
C GLY A 138 6.44 -8.74 7.27
N SER A 139 5.42 -9.30 6.61
CA SER A 139 5.62 -10.25 5.50
C SER A 139 5.32 -9.58 4.16
N ASP A 140 6.36 -9.12 3.47
CA ASP A 140 6.19 -8.50 2.17
C ASP A 140 6.01 -9.56 1.07
N PRO A 141 5.07 -9.36 0.12
CA PRO A 141 4.81 -10.29 -0.98
C PRO A 141 6.09 -10.63 -1.74
N THR A 142 6.43 -11.92 -1.77
CA THR A 142 7.66 -12.40 -2.39
C THR A 142 7.34 -13.35 -3.53
N LEU A 143 7.86 -13.03 -4.71
CA LEU A 143 7.86 -13.91 -5.86
C LEU A 143 9.23 -14.55 -6.04
N THR A 144 9.27 -15.88 -5.99
CA THR A 144 10.46 -16.67 -6.32
C THR A 144 10.18 -17.49 -7.58
N PHE A 145 10.98 -17.23 -8.61
CA PHE A 145 10.87 -17.85 -9.93
C PHE A 145 12.21 -18.46 -10.38
N PRO A 146 12.45 -19.75 -10.06
CA PRO A 146 13.59 -20.50 -10.56
C PRO A 146 13.31 -21.01 -11.99
N LEU A 147 13.74 -20.25 -12.99
CA LEU A 147 13.58 -20.64 -14.39
C LEU A 147 14.56 -21.75 -14.77
N VAL A 148 14.06 -22.91 -15.15
CA VAL A 148 14.87 -24.00 -15.71
C VAL A 148 14.98 -23.84 -17.24
N VAL A 149 16.21 -23.87 -17.75
CA VAL A 149 16.48 -23.85 -19.20
C VAL A 149 17.30 -25.08 -19.62
N LEU A 150 16.89 -25.74 -20.70
CA LEU A 150 17.52 -26.95 -21.20
C LEU A 150 18.45 -26.64 -22.37
N ARG A 151 19.64 -27.23 -22.37
CA ARG A 151 20.64 -27.08 -23.44
C ARG A 151 21.23 -28.42 -23.83
N GLY A 152 21.59 -28.58 -25.10
CA GLY A 152 22.17 -29.81 -25.64
C GLY A 152 21.44 -30.34 -26.86
N SER A 153 21.68 -31.61 -27.19
CA SER A 153 21.23 -32.22 -28.44
C SER A 153 20.69 -33.64 -28.24
N ALA A 154 20.07 -33.90 -27.09
CA ALA A 154 19.63 -35.24 -26.71
C ALA A 154 18.50 -35.75 -27.62
N SER A 155 18.59 -37.01 -28.02
CA SER A 155 17.57 -37.71 -28.80
C SER A 155 17.65 -39.20 -28.48
N SER A 156 16.84 -39.66 -27.53
CA SER A 156 16.93 -41.01 -26.95
C SER A 156 15.56 -41.66 -26.80
N SER A 157 15.50 -42.97 -27.04
CA SER A 157 14.33 -43.82 -26.74
C SER A 157 14.49 -44.61 -25.44
N GLU A 158 15.69 -44.64 -24.85
CA GLU A 158 15.99 -45.46 -23.68
C GLU A 158 16.07 -44.63 -22.41
N ALA A 159 17.02 -43.69 -22.37
CA ALA A 159 17.30 -42.87 -21.19
C ALA A 159 17.96 -41.53 -21.56
N LEU A 160 17.70 -40.53 -20.72
CA LEU A 160 18.31 -39.20 -20.77
C LEU A 160 19.16 -38.95 -19.52
N ARG A 161 20.25 -38.21 -19.69
CA ARG A 161 21.10 -37.74 -18.60
C ARG A 161 21.02 -36.23 -18.51
N PHE A 162 20.77 -35.75 -17.30
CA PHE A 162 20.71 -34.34 -16.92
C PHE A 162 21.91 -34.03 -16.05
N SER A 163 22.64 -32.96 -16.34
CA SER A 163 23.74 -32.47 -15.50
C SER A 163 23.62 -30.98 -15.25
N ASP A 164 24.22 -30.51 -14.15
CA ASP A 164 24.26 -29.09 -13.86
C ASP A 164 24.91 -28.29 -15.00
N GLY A 165 24.49 -27.05 -15.10
CA GLY A 165 25.04 -26.02 -15.95
C GLY A 165 25.15 -24.72 -15.17
N PRO A 166 25.51 -23.61 -15.83
CA PRO A 166 25.61 -22.31 -15.17
C PRO A 166 24.27 -21.84 -14.59
N THR A 167 24.29 -21.38 -13.34
CA THR A 167 23.16 -20.68 -12.70
C THR A 167 23.43 -19.18 -12.67
N ARG A 168 22.44 -18.38 -13.08
CA ARG A 168 22.48 -16.91 -13.05
C ARG A 168 21.35 -16.35 -12.20
N ALA A 169 21.68 -15.60 -11.16
CA ALA A 169 20.72 -14.73 -10.48
C ALA A 169 20.39 -13.53 -11.40
N ALA A 170 19.19 -13.53 -11.99
CA ALA A 170 18.71 -12.43 -12.81
C ALA A 170 18.21 -11.26 -11.93
N PHE A 171 17.68 -11.57 -10.74
CA PHE A 171 17.23 -10.59 -9.76
C PHE A 171 17.16 -11.23 -8.35
N PRO A 172 17.60 -10.56 -7.26
CA PRO A 172 18.35 -9.30 -7.24
C PRO A 172 19.80 -9.47 -7.73
N ASN A 173 20.40 -8.38 -8.21
CA ASN A 173 21.79 -8.26 -8.64
C ASN A 173 22.31 -6.83 -8.34
N ALA A 174 22.87 -6.63 -7.15
CA ALA A 174 23.37 -5.33 -6.67
C ALA A 174 24.41 -4.70 -7.61
N SER A 175 25.27 -5.51 -8.24
CA SER A 175 26.29 -5.00 -9.19
C SER A 175 25.70 -4.39 -10.45
N ALA A 176 24.43 -4.67 -10.76
CA ALA A 176 23.68 -4.10 -11.87
C ALA A 176 22.65 -3.05 -11.42
N GLY A 177 22.67 -2.63 -10.15
CA GLY A 177 21.68 -1.73 -9.56
C GLY A 177 20.28 -2.35 -9.48
N LEU A 178 20.20 -3.68 -9.42
CA LEU A 178 18.95 -4.42 -9.40
C LEU A 178 18.70 -4.95 -7.98
N GLU A 179 18.18 -4.12 -7.10
CA GLU A 179 18.01 -4.49 -5.70
C GLU A 179 16.54 -4.69 -5.36
N ASN A 180 16.30 -5.56 -4.38
CA ASN A 180 15.01 -5.56 -3.70
C ASN A 180 15.04 -4.44 -2.64
N PRO A 181 13.89 -3.83 -2.32
CA PRO A 181 12.57 -4.10 -2.89
C PRO A 181 12.36 -3.54 -4.30
N LEU A 182 11.33 -4.00 -5.02
CA LEU A 182 11.01 -3.45 -6.33
C LEU A 182 10.47 -2.01 -6.24
N ASP A 183 11.03 -1.11 -7.06
CA ASP A 183 10.60 0.31 -7.16
C ASP A 183 9.81 0.63 -8.46
N ALA A 184 9.63 -0.37 -9.35
CA ALA A 184 8.98 -0.22 -10.66
C ALA A 184 7.54 -0.74 -10.64
N GLY A 185 6.59 -0.08 -11.31
CA GLY A 185 5.15 -0.34 -11.18
C GLY A 185 4.65 -1.76 -11.47
N SER A 186 5.31 -2.52 -12.34
CA SER A 186 4.96 -3.93 -12.57
C SER A 186 6.13 -4.77 -13.11
N VAL A 187 6.00 -6.08 -13.04
CA VAL A 187 6.82 -7.08 -13.73
C VAL A 187 5.94 -7.77 -14.77
N ARG A 188 6.37 -7.76 -16.04
CA ARG A 188 5.71 -8.50 -17.12
C ARG A 188 6.49 -9.77 -17.43
N VAL A 189 5.77 -10.89 -17.47
CA VAL A 189 6.27 -12.18 -17.93
C VAL A 189 5.58 -12.53 -19.24
N THR A 190 6.35 -12.67 -20.31
CA THR A 190 5.86 -13.10 -21.62
C THR A 190 6.42 -14.47 -21.96
N ILE A 191 5.55 -15.45 -22.17
CA ILE A 191 5.93 -16.80 -22.58
C ILE A 191 5.38 -17.07 -23.98
N ARG A 192 6.28 -17.26 -24.93
CA ARG A 192 5.96 -17.75 -26.28
C ARG A 192 6.24 -19.26 -26.32
N SER A 193 5.23 -20.07 -26.59
CA SER A 193 5.33 -21.53 -26.54
C SER A 193 4.18 -22.17 -27.31
N ASP A 194 4.38 -23.38 -27.85
CA ASP A 194 3.27 -24.18 -28.38
C ASP A 194 2.28 -24.62 -27.28
N TYR A 195 2.67 -24.52 -26.01
CA TYR A 195 1.86 -24.80 -24.83
C TYR A 195 1.26 -23.55 -24.17
N TYR A 196 1.28 -22.39 -24.83
CA TYR A 196 0.87 -21.09 -24.26
C TYR A 196 -0.53 -21.08 -23.62
N ARG A 197 -1.49 -21.86 -24.13
CA ARG A 197 -2.83 -21.97 -23.52
C ARG A 197 -2.80 -22.70 -22.16
N ALA A 198 -2.02 -23.77 -22.05
CA ALA A 198 -1.83 -24.47 -20.79
C ALA A 198 -1.04 -23.62 -19.77
N TRP A 199 -0.09 -22.82 -20.24
CA TRP A 199 0.56 -21.79 -19.42
C TRP A 199 -0.44 -20.75 -18.91
N ALA A 200 -1.34 -20.27 -19.77
CA ALA A 200 -2.39 -19.33 -19.35
C ALA A 200 -3.32 -19.95 -18.30
N ASP A 201 -3.73 -21.20 -18.48
CA ASP A 201 -4.55 -21.92 -17.49
C ASP A 201 -3.81 -22.08 -16.16
N TYR A 202 -2.49 -22.37 -16.19
CA TYR A 202 -1.65 -22.40 -15.00
C TYR A 202 -1.67 -21.06 -14.26
N PHE A 203 -1.36 -19.95 -14.94
CA PHE A 203 -1.35 -18.63 -14.30
C PHE A 203 -2.73 -18.26 -13.74
N ARG A 204 -3.82 -18.55 -14.46
CA ARG A 204 -5.19 -18.28 -13.98
C ARG A 204 -5.59 -19.08 -12.74
N THR A 205 -5.04 -20.29 -12.57
CA THR A 205 -5.48 -21.21 -11.51
C THR A 205 -4.53 -21.28 -10.32
N ARG A 206 -3.26 -20.91 -10.51
CA ARG A 206 -2.19 -21.10 -9.53
C ARG A 206 -1.45 -19.83 -9.17
N THR A 207 -1.78 -18.71 -9.82
CA THR A 207 -1.20 -17.39 -9.50
C THR A 207 -2.33 -16.36 -9.39
N ASP A 208 -2.20 -15.42 -8.47
CA ASP A 208 -3.16 -14.32 -8.34
C ASP A 208 -2.83 -13.16 -9.31
N ALA A 209 -2.27 -13.44 -10.50
CA ALA A 209 -1.73 -12.41 -11.40
C ALA A 209 -2.80 -11.39 -11.88
N ASP A 210 -2.40 -10.12 -12.08
CA ASP A 210 -3.32 -9.00 -12.41
C ASP A 210 -4.09 -9.27 -13.70
N THR A 211 -3.35 -9.70 -14.72
CA THR A 211 -3.91 -10.00 -16.03
C THR A 211 -3.15 -11.15 -16.65
N VAL A 212 -3.91 -12.12 -17.17
CA VAL A 212 -3.39 -13.23 -17.97
C VAL A 212 -3.99 -13.14 -19.37
N THR A 213 -3.22 -12.53 -20.28
CA THR A 213 -3.63 -12.27 -21.66
C THR A 213 -3.09 -13.33 -22.60
N VAL A 214 -3.98 -13.96 -23.37
CA VAL A 214 -3.61 -14.94 -24.39
C VAL A 214 -3.54 -14.24 -25.74
N VAL A 215 -2.39 -14.34 -26.41
CA VAL A 215 -2.15 -13.74 -27.73
C VAL A 215 -1.95 -14.86 -28.76
N ASP A 216 -3.06 -15.37 -29.31
CA ASP A 216 -3.04 -16.49 -30.25
C ASP A 216 -2.19 -16.21 -31.51
N ALA A 217 -2.20 -14.96 -32.00
CA ALA A 217 -1.43 -14.56 -33.19
C ALA A 217 0.08 -14.77 -33.04
N ASN A 218 0.61 -14.68 -31.81
CA ASN A 218 2.02 -14.88 -31.51
C ASN A 218 2.31 -16.21 -30.78
N ARG A 219 1.25 -16.99 -30.48
CA ARG A 219 1.30 -18.17 -29.59
C ARG A 219 1.98 -17.86 -28.27
N SER A 220 1.52 -16.79 -27.62
CA SER A 220 2.08 -16.35 -26.34
C SER A 220 1.02 -16.11 -25.28
N VAL A 221 1.47 -16.15 -24.03
CA VAL A 221 0.74 -15.65 -22.88
C VAL A 221 1.56 -14.52 -22.25
N GLU A 222 0.87 -13.45 -21.89
CA GLU A 222 1.43 -12.30 -21.17
C GLU A 222 0.79 -12.23 -19.79
N VAL A 223 1.63 -12.15 -18.77
CA VAL A 223 1.25 -12.07 -17.36
C VAL A 223 1.81 -10.78 -16.80
N LEU A 224 0.96 -9.96 -16.20
CA LEU A 224 1.36 -8.76 -15.47
C LEU A 224 1.25 -9.01 -13.98
N LEU A 225 2.31 -8.64 -13.24
CA LEU A 225 2.38 -8.70 -11.79
C LEU A 225 2.75 -7.30 -11.29
N SER A 226 1.86 -6.65 -10.56
CA SER A 226 2.07 -5.29 -10.13
C SER A 226 2.94 -5.23 -8.88
N VAL A 227 3.82 -4.26 -8.85
CA VAL A 227 4.49 -3.91 -7.60
C VAL A 227 3.53 -2.98 -6.88
N PRO A 228 3.09 -3.32 -5.67
CA PRO A 228 2.20 -2.43 -4.92
C PRO A 228 2.94 -1.10 -4.75
N THR A 229 2.31 -0.02 -5.22
CA THR A 229 2.66 1.32 -4.77
C THR A 229 2.49 1.31 -3.26
N ARG A 230 3.61 1.41 -2.54
CA ARG A 230 3.61 1.32 -1.09
C ARG A 230 2.95 2.58 -0.53
N GLY A 231 1.65 2.52 -0.28
CA GLY A 231 1.07 3.38 0.75
C GLY A 231 1.66 2.94 2.09
N ARG A 232 2.37 3.86 2.76
CA ARG A 232 2.78 3.64 4.15
C ARG A 232 1.57 3.86 5.08
N GLU A 233 1.64 3.18 6.22
CA GLU A 233 0.64 3.13 7.27
C GLU A 233 0.07 4.51 7.65
N VAL A 234 -1.24 4.58 7.87
CA VAL A 234 -1.91 5.75 8.44
C VAL A 234 -1.55 5.78 9.91
N ARG A 235 -0.36 6.26 10.28
CA ARG A 235 0.12 6.28 11.67
C ARG A 235 -0.34 7.50 12.47
N ASN A 236 -0.89 8.49 11.76
CA ASN A 236 -1.34 9.77 12.30
C ASN A 236 -2.82 9.95 11.95
N SER A 237 -3.56 10.63 12.83
CA SER A 237 -4.95 11.02 12.61
C SER A 237 -5.09 11.89 11.37
N ILE A 238 -4.13 12.81 11.19
CA ILE A 238 -4.03 13.72 10.05
C ILE A 238 -2.58 13.69 9.55
N ALA A 239 -2.41 13.43 8.25
CA ALA A 239 -1.13 13.58 7.55
C ALA A 239 -1.32 14.48 6.32
N ALA A 240 -0.98 15.76 6.47
CA ALA A 240 -1.21 16.80 5.46
C ALA A 240 0.09 17.29 4.80
N ARG A 241 0.02 17.63 3.50
CA ARG A 241 1.04 18.39 2.75
C ARG A 241 0.38 19.56 2.01
N SER A 242 -0.42 20.34 2.73
CA SER A 242 -0.96 21.60 2.23
C SER A 242 -0.01 22.74 2.61
N PRO A 243 0.12 23.79 1.79
CA PRO A 243 1.02 24.90 2.07
C PRO A 243 0.68 25.68 3.35
N THR A 244 -0.58 25.66 3.76
CA THR A 244 -0.97 26.08 5.12
C THR A 244 -2.21 25.30 5.54
N VAL A 245 -2.14 24.63 6.68
CA VAL A 245 -3.33 24.09 7.35
C VAL A 245 -3.89 25.20 8.25
N THR A 246 -5.17 25.54 8.13
CA THR A 246 -5.81 26.51 9.04
C THR A 246 -6.89 25.84 9.89
N VAL A 247 -6.79 25.99 11.21
CA VAL A 247 -7.83 25.54 12.16
C VAL A 247 -8.63 26.74 12.65
N ARG A 248 -9.96 26.70 12.52
CA ARG A 248 -10.87 27.80 12.88
C ARG A 248 -12.02 27.32 13.79
N GLY A 249 -12.03 27.77 15.04
CA GLY A 249 -13.17 27.58 15.93
C GLY A 249 -13.33 26.17 16.50
N GLY A 250 -12.24 25.51 16.91
CA GLY A 250 -12.32 24.21 17.58
C GLY A 250 -11.97 23.04 16.67
N ALA A 251 -10.93 22.28 17.02
CA ALA A 251 -10.74 20.90 16.55
C ALA A 251 -10.25 20.02 17.69
N THR A 252 -10.80 18.80 17.80
CA THR A 252 -10.28 17.77 18.72
C THR A 252 -9.70 16.63 17.92
N VAL A 253 -8.49 16.19 18.29
CA VAL A 253 -7.87 14.99 17.74
C VAL A 253 -7.59 14.03 18.88
N ASP A 254 -8.18 12.84 18.83
CA ASP A 254 -7.94 11.76 19.80
C ASP A 254 -7.82 10.42 19.06
N SER A 255 -7.98 9.31 19.78
CA SER A 255 -7.94 7.97 19.20
C SER A 255 -8.93 7.01 19.83
N TYR A 256 -9.12 5.85 19.19
CA TYR A 256 -9.81 4.69 19.74
C TYR A 256 -9.33 3.40 19.05
N ASN A 257 -9.82 2.23 19.47
CA ASN A 257 -9.47 0.94 18.84
C ASN A 257 -10.74 0.17 18.46
N SER A 258 -11.12 0.25 17.18
CA SER A 258 -12.37 -0.37 16.71
C SER A 258 -12.36 -1.91 16.71
N SER A 259 -11.18 -2.53 16.83
CA SER A 259 -11.06 -3.99 16.98
C SER A 259 -11.40 -4.48 18.40
N GLU A 260 -11.38 -3.57 19.39
CA GLU A 260 -11.65 -3.86 20.80
C GLU A 260 -13.04 -3.40 21.26
N GLY A 261 -13.71 -2.55 20.49
CA GLY A 261 -15.08 -2.11 20.78
C GLY A 261 -15.45 -0.77 20.11
N THR A 262 -16.59 -0.21 20.53
CA THR A 262 -17.06 1.10 20.06
C THR A 262 -16.14 2.23 20.54
N TYR A 263 -16.25 3.41 19.93
CA TYR A 263 -15.47 4.60 20.31
C TYR A 263 -15.61 4.90 21.81
N ALA A 264 -16.85 4.97 22.32
CA ALA A 264 -17.13 5.27 23.72
C ALA A 264 -16.48 4.29 24.71
N ALA A 265 -16.20 3.06 24.29
CA ALA A 265 -15.58 2.03 25.12
C ALA A 265 -14.04 2.02 25.03
N THR A 266 -13.47 2.52 23.93
CA THR A 266 -12.04 2.33 23.59
C THR A 266 -11.27 3.62 23.34
N ARG A 267 -11.89 4.78 23.55
CA ARG A 267 -11.25 6.10 23.40
C ARG A 267 -9.93 6.20 24.19
N GLY A 268 -8.96 6.90 23.62
CA GLY A 268 -7.64 7.12 24.18
C GLY A 268 -6.90 8.29 23.53
N GLU A 269 -5.65 8.49 23.91
CA GLU A 269 -4.88 9.72 23.67
C GLU A 269 -3.72 9.52 22.67
N ASN A 270 -3.93 8.72 21.62
CA ASN A 270 -2.96 8.48 20.56
C ASN A 270 -3.34 9.18 19.24
N GLY A 271 -3.94 10.36 19.32
CA GLY A 271 -4.40 11.15 18.19
C GLY A 271 -3.34 12.08 17.62
N SER A 272 -2.25 11.54 17.05
CA SER A 272 -1.13 12.37 16.58
C SER A 272 -1.41 13.08 15.26
N VAL A 273 -0.86 14.30 15.10
CA VAL A 273 -0.99 15.15 13.91
C VAL A 273 0.37 15.35 13.24
N TYR A 274 0.39 15.28 11.91
CA TYR A 274 1.55 15.64 11.10
C TYR A 274 1.17 16.62 9.99
N VAL A 275 1.91 17.72 9.90
CA VAL A 275 1.79 18.75 8.85
C VAL A 275 3.14 18.90 8.15
N GLY A 276 3.15 18.72 6.82
CA GLY A 276 4.37 18.72 6.01
C GLY A 276 4.84 20.09 5.51
N GLU A 277 4.12 21.17 5.82
CA GLU A 277 4.52 22.57 5.59
C GLU A 277 4.09 23.39 6.82
N ASP A 278 3.55 24.59 6.63
CA ASP A 278 3.19 25.49 7.74
C ASP A 278 1.80 25.17 8.32
N LEU A 279 1.65 25.40 9.62
CA LEU A 279 0.39 25.25 10.33
C LEU A 279 0.04 26.51 11.10
N VAL A 280 -1.15 27.05 10.82
CA VAL A 280 -1.70 28.22 11.53
C VAL A 280 -2.96 27.80 12.30
N ASN A 281 -2.87 27.80 13.62
CA ASN A 281 -4.03 27.63 14.48
C ASN A 281 -4.66 28.99 14.82
N ALA A 282 -5.86 29.27 14.29
CA ALA A 282 -6.62 30.49 14.58
C ALA A 282 -7.83 30.25 15.50
N GLY A 283 -8.04 29.01 15.96
CA GLY A 283 -9.14 28.60 16.83
C GLY A 283 -8.67 28.15 18.21
N SER A 284 -9.60 27.65 19.02
CA SER A 284 -9.27 26.74 20.14
C SER A 284 -9.09 25.31 19.59
N GLY A 285 -8.37 24.42 20.27
CA GLY A 285 -8.31 23.01 19.89
C GLY A 285 -7.53 22.16 20.90
N THR A 286 -7.69 20.85 20.82
CA THR A 286 -6.97 19.89 21.67
C THR A 286 -6.46 18.72 20.83
N ILE A 287 -5.17 18.41 20.96
CA ILE A 287 -4.54 17.25 20.35
C ILE A 287 -4.12 16.32 21.48
N TYR A 288 -4.85 15.22 21.63
CA TYR A 288 -4.53 14.15 22.58
C TYR A 288 -3.47 13.23 21.93
N GLY A 289 -2.26 13.74 21.75
CA GLY A 289 -1.13 13.06 21.12
C GLY A 289 -0.05 14.04 20.67
N ASP A 290 0.94 13.52 19.94
CA ASP A 290 2.03 14.35 19.42
C ASP A 290 1.61 15.21 18.23
N MET A 291 2.28 16.34 18.09
CA MET A 291 2.11 17.28 16.99
C MET A 291 3.44 17.52 16.29
N ARG A 292 3.49 17.28 14.97
CA ARG A 292 4.71 17.41 14.15
C ARG A 292 4.47 18.34 12.98
N VAL A 293 5.35 19.32 12.79
CA VAL A 293 5.25 20.35 11.74
C VAL A 293 6.62 20.49 11.04
N ASP A 294 6.69 20.18 9.74
CA ASP A 294 7.92 20.33 8.94
C ASP A 294 8.21 21.79 8.56
N GLY A 295 7.21 22.68 8.61
CA GLY A 295 7.36 24.12 8.39
C GLY A 295 7.35 24.91 9.69
N ASP A 296 6.76 26.10 9.63
CA ASP A 296 6.52 26.97 10.78
C ASP A 296 5.18 26.64 11.44
N PHE A 297 5.13 26.76 12.77
CA PHE A 297 3.89 26.63 13.54
C PHE A 297 3.50 27.97 14.15
N GLU A 298 2.32 28.49 13.80
CA GLU A 298 1.77 29.73 14.37
C GLU A 298 0.47 29.44 15.14
N ALA A 299 0.53 29.56 16.46
CA ALA A 299 -0.64 29.49 17.32
C ALA A 299 -1.21 30.91 17.54
N GLY A 300 -2.06 31.38 16.62
CA GLY A 300 -2.80 32.64 16.77
C GLY A 300 -4.01 32.55 17.72
N GLY A 301 -4.53 31.34 17.96
CA GLY A 301 -5.55 31.00 18.95
C GLY A 301 -5.05 29.99 19.99
N GLY A 302 -5.92 29.59 20.91
CA GLY A 302 -5.56 28.60 21.94
C GLY A 302 -5.43 27.18 21.39
N ILE A 303 -4.47 26.40 21.88
CA ILE A 303 -4.32 25.00 21.50
C ILE A 303 -3.63 24.24 22.62
N ASP A 304 -4.22 23.12 23.00
CA ASP A 304 -3.67 22.22 24.01
C ASP A 304 -3.09 20.98 23.30
N VAL A 305 -1.79 20.73 23.45
CA VAL A 305 -1.12 19.54 22.93
C VAL A 305 -0.70 18.67 24.11
N GLU A 306 -1.37 17.54 24.29
CA GLU A 306 -1.12 16.65 25.44
C GLU A 306 0.19 15.85 25.30
N GLY A 307 0.72 15.73 24.08
CA GLY A 307 1.99 15.06 23.78
C GLY A 307 3.16 16.03 23.53
N GLU A 308 4.11 15.61 22.69
CA GLU A 308 5.22 16.46 22.26
C GLU A 308 4.82 17.36 21.07
N LEU A 309 5.30 18.60 21.06
CA LEU A 309 5.27 19.50 19.90
C LEU A 309 6.66 19.56 19.24
N LEU A 310 6.77 19.08 18.00
CA LEU A 310 8.00 19.13 17.21
C LEU A 310 7.81 19.98 15.96
N VAL A 311 8.67 20.98 15.76
CA VAL A 311 8.61 21.95 14.66
C VAL A 311 9.99 22.08 14.01
N ASP A 312 10.13 21.81 12.70
CA ASP A 312 11.41 22.00 12.00
C ASP A 312 11.73 23.50 11.79
N GLY A 313 10.70 24.30 11.55
CA GLY A 313 10.79 25.75 11.46
C GLY A 313 10.70 26.46 12.81
N ASP A 314 10.10 27.65 12.77
CA ASP A 314 9.84 28.48 13.95
C ASP A 314 8.54 28.04 14.64
N ALA A 315 8.54 28.01 15.97
CA ALA A 315 7.37 27.75 16.79
C ALA A 315 6.89 29.06 17.45
N ASP A 316 5.77 29.61 16.98
CA ASP A 316 5.13 30.78 17.57
C ASP A 316 3.95 30.37 18.45
N LEU A 317 4.18 30.41 19.77
CA LEU A 317 3.22 30.13 20.83
C LEU A 317 2.73 31.43 21.49
N SER A 318 2.72 32.54 20.75
CA SER A 318 2.33 33.85 21.30
C SER A 318 0.82 34.05 21.44
N GLY A 319 0.00 33.15 20.87
CA GLY A 319 -1.44 33.12 21.07
C GLY A 319 -1.85 32.89 22.52
N GLY A 320 -3.04 33.37 22.88
CA GLY A 320 -3.58 33.15 24.22
C GLY A 320 -4.13 31.73 24.38
N GLY A 321 -3.71 31.04 25.45
CA GLY A 321 -4.22 29.71 25.82
C GLY A 321 -3.59 28.57 25.02
N VAL A 322 -2.27 28.64 24.79
CA VAL A 322 -1.48 27.57 24.21
C VAL A 322 -0.83 26.77 25.34
N SER A 323 -1.00 25.44 25.36
CA SER A 323 -0.29 24.55 26.29
C SER A 323 0.29 23.36 25.54
N VAL A 324 1.43 22.87 26.05
CA VAL A 324 2.06 21.63 25.61
C VAL A 324 2.48 20.90 26.87
N ASP A 325 2.02 19.66 27.06
CA ASP A 325 2.15 18.96 28.34
C ASP A 325 3.50 18.25 28.49
N GLU A 326 3.99 17.60 27.43
CA GLU A 326 5.24 16.85 27.52
C GLU A 326 6.46 17.73 27.22
N LYS A 327 6.56 18.29 26.00
CA LYS A 327 7.77 18.99 25.55
C LYS A 327 7.56 19.79 24.27
N VAL A 328 8.26 20.91 24.16
CA VAL A 328 8.42 21.68 22.91
C VAL A 328 9.81 21.47 22.31
N VAL A 329 9.88 21.14 21.02
CA VAL A 329 11.13 21.08 20.25
C VAL A 329 10.98 21.88 18.97
N ALA A 330 11.78 22.95 18.82
CA ALA A 330 11.80 23.77 17.60
C ALA A 330 13.21 23.77 17.01
N ALA A 331 13.38 23.53 15.71
CA ALA A 331 14.67 23.64 15.07
C ALA A 331 15.03 25.08 14.64
N GLY A 332 14.03 25.94 14.47
CA GLY A 332 14.14 27.39 14.36
C GLY A 332 14.05 28.11 15.72
N ASP A 333 13.43 29.29 15.72
CA ASP A 333 13.18 30.14 16.89
C ASP A 333 11.87 29.72 17.62
N LEU A 334 11.78 30.01 18.92
CA LEU A 334 10.58 29.85 19.74
C LEU A 334 10.09 31.23 20.20
N LEU A 335 8.85 31.58 19.85
CA LEU A 335 8.21 32.81 20.30
C LEU A 335 7.16 32.48 21.37
N LEU A 336 7.22 33.19 22.49
CA LEU A 336 6.29 33.07 23.62
C LEU A 336 5.57 34.40 23.82
N GLY A 337 4.29 34.39 24.18
CA GLY A 337 3.51 35.63 24.27
C GLY A 337 2.16 35.48 24.93
N GLY A 338 1.27 36.45 24.71
CA GLY A 338 -0.13 36.39 25.16
C GLY A 338 -0.37 36.41 26.68
N GLY A 339 0.69 36.56 27.49
CA GLY A 339 0.62 36.37 28.94
C GLY A 339 0.38 34.92 29.35
N GLY A 340 0.68 33.97 28.45
CA GLY A 340 0.59 32.53 28.68
C GLY A 340 1.75 31.96 29.50
N ALA A 341 1.64 30.67 29.82
CA ALA A 341 2.69 29.93 30.50
C ALA A 341 3.29 28.85 29.59
N LEU A 342 4.61 28.65 29.67
CA LEU A 342 5.28 27.46 29.12
C LEU A 342 5.54 26.50 30.29
N ASP A 343 4.69 25.49 30.43
CA ASP A 343 4.74 24.54 31.55
C ASP A 343 5.67 23.35 31.30
N SER A 344 5.92 23.01 30.05
CA SER A 344 6.79 21.91 29.64
C SER A 344 8.20 22.37 29.29
N PRO A 345 9.21 21.46 29.35
CA PRO A 345 10.54 21.76 28.86
C PRO A 345 10.56 22.12 27.37
N ALA A 346 11.46 23.02 26.98
CA ALA A 346 11.68 23.41 25.58
C ALA A 346 13.14 23.22 25.14
N VAL A 347 13.34 22.69 23.93
CA VAL A 347 14.64 22.59 23.28
C VAL A 347 14.57 23.24 21.90
N VAL A 348 15.34 24.32 21.73
CA VAL A 348 15.23 25.25 20.60
C VAL A 348 16.57 25.35 19.88
N GLY A 349 16.57 25.18 18.56
CA GLY A 349 17.78 25.30 17.74
C GLY A 349 18.24 26.74 17.55
N GLY A 350 17.30 27.68 17.48
CA GLY A 350 17.49 29.11 17.38
C GLY A 350 17.33 29.84 18.71
N ARG A 351 16.70 31.01 18.64
CA ARG A 351 16.47 31.92 19.77
C ARG A 351 15.15 31.66 20.45
N VAL A 352 15.06 32.08 21.70
CA VAL A 352 13.79 32.14 22.45
C VAL A 352 13.43 33.61 22.63
N VAL A 353 12.21 34.00 22.26
CA VAL A 353 11.76 35.39 22.32
C VAL A 353 10.41 35.48 23.01
N GLU A 354 10.37 36.14 24.16
CA GLU A 354 9.13 36.55 24.80
C GLU A 354 8.66 37.88 24.17
N THR A 355 7.54 37.88 23.47
CA THR A 355 7.05 39.01 22.66
C THR A 355 6.12 39.95 23.43
N GLY A 356 5.68 39.58 24.65
CA GLY A 356 4.79 40.37 25.49
C GLY A 356 5.03 40.17 26.99
N GLY A 357 4.64 41.13 27.82
CA GLY A 357 4.83 41.06 29.28
C GLY A 357 3.88 40.08 29.96
N GLY A 358 4.32 39.48 31.06
CA GLY A 358 3.52 38.53 31.87
C GLY A 358 3.60 37.08 31.41
N VAL A 359 4.53 36.73 30.52
CA VAL A 359 4.85 35.33 30.20
C VAL A 359 5.45 34.66 31.45
N THR A 360 5.05 33.42 31.72
CA THR A 360 5.63 32.60 32.79
C THR A 360 6.25 31.35 32.20
N VAL A 361 7.54 31.12 32.41
CA VAL A 361 8.24 29.93 31.91
C VAL A 361 8.57 29.03 33.09
N ASN A 362 7.76 27.99 33.26
CA ASN A 362 7.90 27.02 34.35
C ASN A 362 8.80 25.84 33.97
N GLY A 363 8.82 25.48 32.68
CA GLY A 363 9.68 24.42 32.16
C GLY A 363 11.12 24.88 31.89
N ASP A 364 12.06 23.93 31.90
CA ASP A 364 13.45 24.19 31.54
C ASP A 364 13.59 24.51 30.05
N VAL A 365 14.38 25.51 29.71
CA VAL A 365 14.62 25.94 28.33
C VAL A 365 16.07 25.74 27.93
N ARG A 366 16.30 25.07 26.81
CA ARG A 366 17.61 24.98 26.14
C ARG A 366 17.54 25.65 24.79
N ALA A 367 18.43 26.59 24.50
CA ALA A 367 18.44 27.32 23.23
C ALA A 367 19.82 27.35 22.56
N GLY A 368 19.86 27.12 21.25
CA GLY A 368 21.08 27.27 20.44
C GLY A 368 21.45 28.71 20.11
N GLY A 369 20.54 29.66 20.34
CA GLY A 369 20.76 31.10 20.20
C GLY A 369 20.62 31.85 21.52
N ASP A 370 20.21 33.11 21.40
CA ASP A 370 19.94 34.01 22.52
C ASP A 370 18.56 33.76 23.13
N TYR A 371 18.39 34.14 24.39
CA TYR A 371 17.08 34.21 25.05
C TYR A 371 16.74 35.66 25.33
N LEU A 372 15.61 36.13 24.82
CA LEU A 372 15.13 37.50 24.95
C LEU A 372 13.85 37.52 25.78
N SER A 373 13.95 37.93 27.03
CA SER A 373 12.81 38.03 27.93
C SER A 373 12.06 39.35 27.79
N ALA A 374 10.77 39.33 28.07
CA ALA A 374 9.90 40.49 28.09
C ALA A 374 9.88 41.15 29.48
N ASP A 375 9.47 42.42 29.53
CA ASP A 375 9.33 43.14 30.80
C ASP A 375 8.31 42.46 31.72
N GLY A 376 8.69 42.28 32.99
CA GLY A 376 7.83 41.72 34.03
C GLY A 376 7.43 40.25 33.85
N SER A 377 8.13 39.48 33.01
CA SER A 377 7.95 38.03 32.92
C SER A 377 8.52 37.29 34.13
N THR A 378 8.23 36.00 34.21
CA THR A 378 8.75 35.10 35.25
C THR A 378 9.40 33.89 34.59
N LEU A 379 10.62 33.56 35.00
CA LEU A 379 11.34 32.35 34.64
C LEU A 379 11.54 31.51 35.91
N ASP A 380 10.70 30.50 36.08
CA ASP A 380 10.73 29.56 37.21
C ASP A 380 11.60 28.34 36.90
N GLY A 381 11.63 27.90 35.63
CA GLY A 381 12.52 26.84 35.14
C GLY A 381 13.94 27.32 34.86
N ASP A 382 14.85 26.38 34.56
CA ASP A 382 16.24 26.72 34.23
C ASP A 382 16.36 27.18 32.76
N ALA A 383 17.21 28.17 32.48
CA ALA A 383 17.54 28.58 31.11
C ALA A 383 19.01 28.28 30.78
N HIS A 384 19.25 27.44 29.76
CA HIS A 384 20.58 27.11 29.26
C HIS A 384 20.73 27.49 27.77
N VAL A 385 21.48 28.56 27.49
CA VAL A 385 21.53 29.18 26.17
C VAL A 385 22.96 29.18 25.60
N ALA A 386 23.11 28.92 24.31
CA ALA A 386 24.41 28.98 23.64
C ALA A 386 24.83 30.43 23.28
N GLY A 387 23.87 31.35 23.24
CA GLY A 387 24.10 32.79 23.04
C GLY A 387 24.10 33.59 24.34
N ASP A 388 23.56 34.80 24.26
CA ASP A 388 23.34 35.70 25.40
C ASP A 388 21.95 35.50 26.02
N PHE A 389 21.83 35.72 27.32
CA PHE A 389 20.54 35.85 28.01
C PHE A 389 20.24 37.34 28.23
N HIS A 390 19.18 37.86 27.62
CA HIS A 390 18.72 39.25 27.72
C HIS A 390 17.50 39.32 28.67
N PRO A 391 17.68 39.65 29.95
CA PRO A 391 16.58 39.74 30.88
C PRO A 391 15.65 40.92 30.57
N GLY A 392 14.38 40.80 30.98
CA GLY A 392 13.40 41.88 30.94
C GLY A 392 13.48 42.78 32.16
N ASN A 393 12.99 44.03 32.06
CA ASN A 393 12.93 44.91 33.21
C ASN A 393 11.87 44.43 34.23
N GLY A 394 12.29 44.24 35.48
CA GLY A 394 11.42 43.72 36.54
C GLY A 394 11.04 42.25 36.39
N GLN A 395 11.72 41.51 35.50
CA GLN A 395 11.55 40.06 35.37
C GLN A 395 11.92 39.34 36.68
N ASN A 396 11.18 38.30 37.06
CA ASN A 396 11.59 37.39 38.14
C ASN A 396 12.30 36.17 37.54
N ILE A 397 13.50 35.85 38.03
CA ILE A 397 14.29 34.71 37.57
C ILE A 397 14.56 33.83 38.80
N ASP A 398 13.71 32.83 38.97
CA ASP A 398 13.75 31.89 40.11
C ASP A 398 14.60 30.65 39.80
N GLY A 399 14.65 30.23 38.53
CA GLY A 399 15.52 29.17 38.04
C GLY A 399 16.97 29.61 37.75
N ASP A 400 17.84 28.65 37.46
CA ASP A 400 19.25 28.90 37.13
C ASP A 400 19.40 29.31 35.65
N VAL A 401 20.28 30.29 35.39
CA VAL A 401 20.63 30.74 34.03
C VAL A 401 22.07 30.38 33.71
N THR A 402 22.29 29.58 32.67
CA THR A 402 23.60 29.31 32.09
C THR A 402 23.65 29.84 30.66
N ALA A 403 24.44 30.89 30.43
CA ALA A 403 24.70 31.44 29.10
C ALA A 403 26.14 31.14 28.68
N ALA A 404 26.33 30.58 27.48
CA ALA A 404 27.66 30.44 26.89
C ALA A 404 28.23 31.79 26.41
N GLY A 405 27.37 32.78 26.17
CA GLY A 405 27.71 34.19 26.06
C GLY A 405 27.68 34.88 27.43
N SER A 406 26.83 35.90 27.53
CA SER A 406 26.71 36.81 28.68
C SER A 406 25.28 36.92 29.19
N PHE A 407 25.13 37.39 30.43
CA PHE A 407 23.86 37.84 30.98
C PHE A 407 23.75 39.35 30.73
N ALA A 408 23.08 39.72 29.64
CA ALA A 408 23.13 41.04 29.04
C ALA A 408 22.02 41.98 29.57
N ASP A 409 22.16 42.40 30.83
CA ASP A 409 21.18 43.17 31.61
C ASP A 409 21.06 44.67 31.25
N ALA A 410 21.47 45.10 30.06
CA ALA A 410 21.71 46.46 29.56
C ALA A 410 20.86 47.64 30.15
N GLY A 411 21.01 47.94 31.45
CA GLY A 411 20.25 48.98 32.16
C GLY A 411 18.84 48.57 32.62
N VAL A 412 18.50 47.28 32.58
CA VAL A 412 17.28 46.71 33.15
C VAL A 412 17.55 46.14 34.56
N TYR A 413 16.49 45.93 35.34
CA TYR A 413 16.61 45.47 36.72
C TYR A 413 15.76 44.20 36.97
N PRO A 414 16.24 43.00 36.60
CA PRO A 414 15.57 41.74 36.96
C PRO A 414 15.78 41.40 38.43
N ASN A 415 14.84 40.67 39.01
CA ASN A 415 14.92 40.05 40.32
C ASN A 415 15.48 38.63 40.16
N VAL A 416 16.79 38.48 40.26
CA VAL A 416 17.47 37.18 40.12
C VAL A 416 17.57 36.48 41.48
N ASN A 417 16.86 35.37 41.63
CA ASN A 417 16.88 34.51 42.81
C ASN A 417 17.69 33.23 42.57
N GLY A 418 17.79 32.76 41.33
CA GLY A 418 18.65 31.64 40.91
C GLY A 418 20.13 32.00 40.69
N ASN A 419 20.92 31.04 40.22
CA ASN A 419 22.33 31.22 39.89
C ASN A 419 22.50 31.65 38.43
N VAL A 420 23.41 32.60 38.17
CA VAL A 420 23.78 33.01 36.81
C VAL A 420 25.21 32.58 36.52
N VAL A 421 25.39 31.84 35.43
CA VAL A 421 26.68 31.41 34.88
C VAL A 421 26.84 31.99 33.48
N GLU A 422 27.80 32.90 33.34
CA GLU A 422 28.21 33.44 32.03
C GLU A 422 29.44 32.69 31.51
N ASN A 423 29.64 32.67 30.19
CA ASN A 423 30.69 31.92 29.52
C ASN A 423 30.69 30.41 29.89
N GLY A 424 29.49 29.87 30.11
CA GLY A 424 29.26 28.46 30.41
C GLY A 424 29.46 27.54 29.19
N PRO A 425 29.39 26.21 29.37
CA PRO A 425 29.34 25.29 28.25
C PRO A 425 28.05 25.49 27.43
N ALA A 426 28.08 25.14 26.15
CA ALA A 426 26.87 25.13 25.32
C ALA A 426 25.86 24.06 25.82
N PRO A 427 24.54 24.27 25.64
CA PRO A 427 23.51 23.29 25.96
C PRO A 427 23.58 22.06 25.05
N ASP A 428 22.99 20.97 25.53
CA ASP A 428 22.70 19.80 24.70
C ASP A 428 21.44 20.05 23.89
N LEU A 429 21.57 19.95 22.56
CA LEU A 429 20.50 20.19 21.58
C LEU A 429 20.24 18.93 20.73
N SER A 430 20.59 17.74 21.22
CA SER A 430 20.38 16.48 20.48
C SER A 430 18.94 16.31 19.99
N ASP A 431 17.97 16.80 20.76
CA ASP A 431 16.54 16.65 20.48
C ASP A 431 16.11 17.45 19.24
N VAL A 432 16.82 18.53 18.90
CA VAL A 432 16.57 19.32 17.67
C VAL A 432 16.71 18.45 16.41
N SER A 433 17.53 17.39 16.46
CA SER A 433 17.65 16.47 15.33
C SER A 433 16.35 15.71 15.04
N ALA A 434 15.49 15.48 16.03
CA ALA A 434 14.19 14.85 15.83
C ALA A 434 13.21 15.79 15.11
N ALA A 435 13.29 17.11 15.35
CA ALA A 435 12.52 18.11 14.63
C ALA A 435 12.98 18.29 13.17
N ARG A 436 14.26 18.05 12.87
CA ARG A 436 14.82 18.13 11.49
C ARG A 436 14.62 16.88 10.63
N ASP A 437 14.31 15.74 11.27
CA ASP A 437 14.04 14.47 10.60
C ASP A 437 12.74 13.87 11.17
N LEU A 438 11.63 14.57 10.91
CA LEU A 438 10.29 14.12 11.30
C LEU A 438 9.84 12.85 10.54
N ARG A 439 10.66 12.37 9.60
CA ARG A 439 10.40 11.21 8.73
C ARG A 439 9.01 11.27 8.08
N PRO A 440 8.79 12.25 7.19
CA PRO A 440 7.51 12.45 6.51
C PRO A 440 6.91 11.15 5.98
N PRO A 441 5.58 10.96 6.03
CA PRO A 441 4.94 9.93 5.23
C PRO A 441 5.20 10.19 3.73
N ASP A 442 5.48 9.13 2.97
CA ASP A 442 5.64 9.19 1.50
C ASP A 442 4.23 9.26 0.88
N LEU A 443 3.71 10.49 0.74
CA LEU A 443 2.36 10.78 0.25
C LEU A 443 2.39 11.11 -1.25
N ARG A 444 2.70 10.12 -2.09
CA ARG A 444 2.68 10.33 -3.55
C ARG A 444 1.25 10.40 -4.08
N PRO A 445 0.94 11.32 -5.00
CA PRO A 445 -0.33 11.34 -5.72
C PRO A 445 -0.70 9.98 -6.31
N ILE A 446 -1.96 9.60 -6.18
CA ILE A 446 -2.53 8.34 -6.69
C ILE A 446 -3.36 8.53 -7.96
N ASP A 447 -3.27 9.68 -8.61
CA ASP A 447 -4.05 10.07 -9.80
C ASP A 447 -4.04 8.97 -10.86
N ARG A 448 -2.87 8.43 -11.19
CA ARG A 448 -2.73 7.37 -12.20
C ARG A 448 -3.42 6.07 -11.80
N THR A 449 -3.44 5.76 -10.50
CA THR A 449 -4.12 4.56 -9.99
C THR A 449 -5.63 4.75 -10.12
N ILE A 450 -6.16 5.93 -9.80
CA ILE A 450 -7.57 6.25 -9.99
C ILE A 450 -7.94 6.22 -11.48
N ASP A 451 -7.15 6.87 -12.35
CA ASP A 451 -7.35 6.84 -13.81
C ASP A 451 -7.38 5.40 -14.36
N ALA A 452 -6.46 4.54 -13.90
CA ALA A 452 -6.39 3.14 -14.31
C ALA A 452 -7.61 2.32 -13.83
N ARG A 453 -8.07 2.58 -12.60
CA ARG A 453 -9.27 1.95 -12.04
C ARG A 453 -10.52 2.35 -12.82
N VAL A 454 -10.68 3.65 -13.11
CA VAL A 454 -11.77 4.19 -13.93
C VAL A 454 -11.76 3.53 -15.31
N ALA A 455 -10.62 3.56 -16.02
CA ALA A 455 -10.50 2.98 -17.35
C ALA A 455 -10.82 1.46 -17.37
N THR A 456 -10.42 0.73 -16.32
CA THR A 456 -10.66 -0.71 -16.20
C THR A 456 -12.14 -1.01 -15.90
N ALA A 457 -12.71 -0.31 -14.91
CA ALA A 457 -14.08 -0.52 -14.48
C ALA A 457 -15.10 -0.09 -15.56
N ALA A 458 -14.78 0.93 -16.38
CA ALA A 458 -15.59 1.31 -17.53
C ALA A 458 -15.71 0.18 -18.57
N GLY A 459 -14.67 -0.65 -18.71
CA GLY A 459 -14.65 -1.78 -19.65
C GLY A 459 -15.21 -3.09 -19.10
N SER A 460 -15.12 -3.30 -17.78
CA SER A 460 -15.54 -4.53 -17.11
C SER A 460 -15.94 -4.25 -15.65
N ASN A 461 -17.22 -4.46 -15.33
CA ASN A 461 -17.78 -4.26 -14.00
C ASN A 461 -18.98 -5.19 -13.75
N ASP A 462 -19.48 -5.15 -12.51
CA ASP A 462 -20.59 -5.93 -11.97
C ASP A 462 -21.91 -5.12 -11.91
N ASN A 463 -22.05 -4.07 -12.73
CA ASN A 463 -23.29 -3.26 -12.74
C ASN A 463 -24.51 -4.06 -13.22
N ALA A 464 -24.29 -5.08 -14.07
CA ALA A 464 -25.38 -5.84 -14.66
C ALA A 464 -26.14 -6.66 -13.60
N GLY A 465 -27.39 -6.30 -13.35
CA GLY A 465 -28.25 -6.99 -12.38
C GLY A 465 -28.06 -6.57 -10.93
N SER A 466 -27.26 -5.53 -10.68
CA SER A 466 -27.12 -4.88 -9.37
C SER A 466 -27.89 -3.55 -9.32
N ASP A 467 -27.82 -2.86 -8.18
CA ASP A 467 -28.45 -1.56 -7.98
C ASP A 467 -27.63 -0.37 -8.54
N ALA A 468 -26.49 -0.61 -9.19
CA ALA A 468 -25.62 0.44 -9.73
C ALA A 468 -26.38 1.47 -10.60
N ALA A 469 -27.20 1.00 -11.53
CA ALA A 469 -28.01 1.89 -12.39
C ALA A 469 -29.10 2.67 -11.62
N ARG A 470 -29.56 2.17 -10.46
CA ARG A 470 -30.50 2.90 -9.61
C ARG A 470 -29.79 3.98 -8.79
N ILE A 471 -28.55 3.71 -8.37
CA ILE A 471 -27.70 4.68 -7.69
C ILE A 471 -27.41 5.85 -8.62
N GLU A 472 -26.98 5.61 -9.87
CA GLU A 472 -26.78 6.67 -10.87
C GLU A 472 -28.04 7.48 -11.14
N ALA A 473 -29.21 6.84 -11.04
CA ALA A 473 -30.48 7.50 -11.29
C ALA A 473 -31.06 8.22 -10.06
N GLY A 474 -30.43 8.14 -8.88
CA GLY A 474 -30.95 8.70 -7.63
C GLY A 474 -32.25 8.05 -7.16
N ASN A 475 -32.41 6.74 -7.40
CA ASN A 475 -33.62 5.98 -7.08
C ASN A 475 -33.35 4.96 -5.97
N CYS A 476 -32.83 5.44 -4.83
CA CYS A 476 -32.40 4.61 -3.70
C CYS A 476 -33.22 4.85 -2.44
N GLY A 477 -34.43 5.40 -2.54
CA GLY A 477 -35.30 5.63 -1.40
C GLY A 477 -36.63 6.28 -1.78
N GLY A 478 -37.40 6.67 -0.76
CA GLY A 478 -38.70 7.31 -0.93
C GLY A 478 -39.76 6.37 -1.54
N ALA A 479 -40.01 6.50 -2.85
CA ALA A 479 -40.93 5.62 -3.58
C ALA A 479 -40.26 4.32 -4.05
N ASP A 480 -38.93 4.30 -4.09
CA ASP A 480 -38.12 3.17 -4.50
C ASP A 480 -37.52 2.42 -3.30
N PRO A 481 -37.18 1.12 -3.43
CA PRO A 481 -36.45 0.40 -2.40
C PRO A 481 -35.06 1.01 -2.14
N ALA A 482 -34.55 0.86 -0.91
CA ALA A 482 -33.15 1.14 -0.59
C ALA A 482 -32.20 0.40 -1.56
N CYS A 483 -31.05 0.99 -1.87
CA CYS A 483 -30.06 0.37 -2.75
C CYS A 483 -29.10 -0.51 -1.97
N THR A 484 -28.69 -1.63 -2.57
CA THR A 484 -27.65 -2.50 -2.00
C THR A 484 -26.65 -2.94 -3.06
N LEU A 485 -25.37 -2.78 -2.74
CA LEU A 485 -24.27 -3.37 -3.50
C LEU A 485 -23.62 -4.48 -2.68
N THR A 486 -23.45 -5.66 -3.27
CA THR A 486 -22.73 -6.80 -2.68
C THR A 486 -21.28 -6.86 -3.20
N ASN A 487 -20.46 -7.80 -2.74
CA ASN A 487 -19.08 -7.99 -3.21
C ASN A 487 -18.97 -7.92 -4.75
N GLY A 488 -18.04 -7.12 -5.27
CA GLY A 488 -17.92 -6.85 -6.70
C GLY A 488 -17.21 -5.54 -7.01
N THR A 489 -17.03 -5.25 -8.29
CA THR A 489 -16.52 -3.96 -8.82
C THR A 489 -17.60 -3.24 -9.59
N TYR A 490 -17.96 -2.04 -9.19
CA TYR A 490 -19.00 -1.23 -9.80
C TYR A 490 -18.41 0.03 -10.40
N TYR A 491 -18.97 0.46 -11.52
CA TYR A 491 -18.58 1.70 -12.20
C TYR A 491 -19.78 2.65 -12.21
N LEU A 492 -19.61 3.91 -11.83
CA LEU A 492 -20.63 4.94 -11.97
C LEU A 492 -20.03 6.17 -12.66
N ASP A 493 -20.81 6.89 -13.44
CA ASP A 493 -20.39 8.23 -13.92
C ASP A 493 -20.42 9.24 -12.76
N GLU A 494 -21.39 9.13 -11.85
CA GLU A 494 -21.53 9.97 -10.65
C GLU A 494 -22.25 9.16 -9.55
N MET A 495 -21.92 9.43 -8.29
CA MET A 495 -22.70 8.96 -7.14
C MET A 495 -23.33 10.15 -6.42
N ALA A 496 -24.62 10.39 -6.64
CA ALA A 496 -25.34 11.50 -6.02
C ALA A 496 -26.57 11.00 -5.25
N LEU A 497 -26.45 10.87 -3.92
CA LEU A 497 -27.55 10.48 -3.05
C LEU A 497 -28.20 11.72 -2.42
N SER A 498 -29.53 11.81 -2.51
CA SER A 498 -30.27 12.94 -1.95
C SER A 498 -31.68 12.57 -1.51
N GLY A 499 -32.38 13.51 -0.86
CA GLY A 499 -33.82 13.38 -0.62
C GLY A 499 -34.25 12.17 0.22
N GLY A 500 -33.36 11.62 1.04
CA GLY A 500 -33.61 10.43 1.87
C GLY A 500 -33.31 9.09 1.17
N ASP A 501 -32.59 9.10 0.05
CA ASP A 501 -31.96 7.90 -0.53
C ASP A 501 -31.13 7.15 0.51
N SER A 502 -31.08 5.82 0.46
CA SER A 502 -30.17 5.04 1.29
C SER A 502 -29.43 3.98 0.49
N LEU A 503 -28.13 3.85 0.79
CA LEU A 503 -27.25 2.88 0.18
C LEU A 503 -26.62 1.99 1.24
N THR A 504 -26.75 0.67 1.06
CA THR A 504 -26.02 -0.32 1.86
C THR A 504 -24.95 -1.01 1.03
N PHE A 505 -23.73 -1.05 1.54
CA PHE A 505 -22.68 -1.93 1.06
C PHE A 505 -22.70 -3.21 1.91
N ASP A 506 -23.09 -4.34 1.31
CA ASP A 506 -23.04 -5.66 1.95
C ASP A 506 -21.72 -6.36 1.62
N THR A 507 -20.77 -6.21 2.54
CA THR A 507 -19.42 -6.76 2.44
C THR A 507 -19.32 -8.18 3.00
N SER A 508 -20.44 -8.85 3.35
CA SER A 508 -20.42 -10.20 3.93
C SER A 508 -19.80 -11.24 2.99
N GLY A 509 -19.96 -11.07 1.67
CA GLY A 509 -19.40 -11.94 0.64
C GLY A 509 -17.95 -11.62 0.23
N GLY A 510 -17.40 -10.49 0.65
CA GLY A 510 -16.09 -10.00 0.23
C GLY A 510 -16.02 -8.47 0.11
N PRO A 511 -14.87 -7.91 -0.28
CA PRO A 511 -14.71 -6.47 -0.45
C PRO A 511 -15.53 -5.95 -1.64
N ILE A 512 -15.87 -4.66 -1.58
CA ILE A 512 -16.56 -3.93 -2.65
C ILE A 512 -15.64 -2.84 -3.19
N TYR A 513 -15.60 -2.70 -4.51
CA TYR A 513 -14.90 -1.63 -5.21
C TYR A 513 -15.91 -0.79 -5.98
N LEU A 514 -16.18 0.42 -5.51
CA LEU A 514 -16.96 1.41 -6.23
C LEU A 514 -16.00 2.37 -6.94
N VAL A 515 -16.11 2.47 -8.26
CA VAL A 515 -15.28 3.35 -9.09
C VAL A 515 -16.19 4.39 -9.74
N VAL A 516 -15.91 5.66 -9.52
CA VAL A 516 -16.74 6.78 -9.96
C VAL A 516 -15.93 7.69 -10.88
N ASP A 517 -16.33 7.83 -12.14
CA ASP A 517 -15.71 8.74 -13.13
C ASP A 517 -16.25 10.18 -13.01
N GLY A 518 -16.38 10.65 -11.76
CA GLY A 518 -17.02 11.90 -11.43
C GLY A 518 -17.12 12.07 -9.91
N ASP A 519 -18.11 12.85 -9.49
CA ASP A 519 -18.26 13.30 -8.11
C ASP A 519 -19.01 12.28 -7.24
N VAL A 520 -18.72 12.30 -5.95
CA VAL A 520 -19.43 11.56 -4.91
C VAL A 520 -20.06 12.55 -3.95
N SER A 521 -21.39 12.63 -3.95
CA SER A 521 -22.15 13.53 -3.08
C SER A 521 -23.25 12.81 -2.31
N THR A 522 -23.35 13.09 -1.01
CA THR A 522 -24.43 12.57 -0.15
C THR A 522 -25.05 13.70 0.66
N THR A 523 -26.35 13.94 0.47
CA THR A 523 -27.07 15.08 1.07
C THR A 523 -28.48 14.73 1.50
N GLY A 524 -29.17 15.61 2.23
CA GLY A 524 -30.62 15.50 2.43
C GLY A 524 -31.09 14.30 3.26
N GLY A 525 -30.27 13.85 4.23
CA GLY A 525 -30.63 12.72 5.11
C GLY A 525 -30.49 11.36 4.45
N SER A 526 -29.53 11.23 3.53
CA SER A 526 -29.26 10.02 2.77
C SER A 526 -28.06 9.22 3.31
N PRO A 527 -28.27 8.25 4.24
CA PRO A 527 -27.18 7.52 4.88
C PRO A 527 -26.54 6.50 3.94
N VAL A 528 -25.26 6.25 4.19
CA VAL A 528 -24.49 5.17 3.58
C VAL A 528 -24.03 4.21 4.68
N ASP A 529 -24.44 2.95 4.59
CA ASP A 529 -24.16 1.96 5.64
C ASP A 529 -23.31 0.80 5.11
N VAL A 530 -22.30 0.40 5.85
CA VAL A 530 -21.52 -0.82 5.58
C VAL A 530 -21.93 -1.92 6.55
N THR A 531 -22.32 -3.06 5.98
CA THR A 531 -22.57 -4.29 6.73
C THR A 531 -21.56 -5.36 6.33
N GLY A 532 -21.30 -6.32 7.23
CA GLY A 532 -20.29 -7.35 7.02
C GLY A 532 -18.90 -6.97 7.54
N SER A 533 -17.91 -7.81 7.27
CA SER A 533 -16.58 -7.72 7.85
C SER A 533 -15.49 -7.22 6.90
N ASN A 534 -15.78 -7.09 5.61
CA ASN A 534 -14.79 -6.69 4.60
C ASN A 534 -14.87 -5.18 4.32
N ARG A 535 -13.98 -4.69 3.46
CA ARG A 535 -13.84 -3.25 3.16
C ARG A 535 -14.66 -2.81 1.95
N VAL A 536 -15.00 -1.53 1.96
CA VAL A 536 -15.51 -0.78 0.81
C VAL A 536 -14.42 0.17 0.35
N HIS A 537 -14.08 0.10 -0.93
CA HIS A 537 -13.15 1.01 -1.58
C HIS A 537 -13.92 1.88 -2.57
N VAL A 538 -13.91 3.20 -2.38
CA VAL A 538 -14.52 4.17 -3.29
C VAL A 538 -13.40 4.94 -3.97
N TYR A 539 -13.24 4.81 -5.28
CA TYR A 539 -12.27 5.57 -6.07
C TYR A 539 -13.06 6.59 -6.89
N ALA A 540 -12.77 7.88 -6.73
CA ALA A 540 -13.45 8.93 -7.49
C ALA A 540 -12.43 9.76 -8.26
N ALA A 541 -12.72 10.02 -9.53
CA ALA A 541 -11.96 10.97 -10.35
C ALA A 541 -12.31 12.43 -10.01
N GLY A 542 -13.52 12.68 -9.51
CA GLY A 542 -14.03 13.99 -9.11
C GLY A 542 -13.97 14.27 -7.61
N ASP A 543 -14.85 15.15 -7.16
CA ASP A 543 -14.88 15.69 -5.81
C ASP A 543 -15.73 14.85 -4.86
N TYR A 544 -15.42 14.92 -3.56
CA TYR A 544 -16.24 14.34 -2.49
C TYR A 544 -16.98 15.44 -1.72
N GLU A 545 -18.31 15.34 -1.63
CA GLU A 545 -19.15 16.20 -0.81
C GLU A 545 -20.07 15.38 0.10
N LEU A 546 -19.62 15.16 1.34
CA LEU A 546 -20.34 14.35 2.32
C LEU A 546 -21.07 15.26 3.32
N ARG A 547 -22.40 15.18 3.33
CA ARG A 547 -23.27 15.89 4.28
C ARG A 547 -24.20 14.97 5.07
N THR A 548 -23.97 13.67 5.02
CA THR A 548 -24.78 12.62 5.65
C THR A 548 -23.88 11.50 6.11
N ASP A 549 -24.33 10.74 7.11
CA ASP A 549 -23.52 9.74 7.80
C ASP A 549 -23.10 8.59 6.90
N TRP A 550 -21.84 8.18 7.07
CA TRP A 550 -21.25 6.99 6.47
C TRP A 550 -20.83 6.06 7.60
N THR A 551 -21.66 5.06 7.88
CA THR A 551 -21.53 4.25 9.09
C THR A 551 -21.06 2.82 8.79
N SER A 552 -20.48 2.20 9.80
CA SER A 552 -20.02 0.82 9.75
C SER A 552 -20.44 0.07 11.03
N VAL A 553 -20.64 -1.24 10.92
CA VAL A 553 -21.06 -2.04 12.09
C VAL A 553 -19.96 -2.03 13.16
N GLY A 554 -20.28 -1.49 14.33
CA GLY A 554 -19.38 -1.48 15.48
C GLY A 554 -18.34 -0.36 15.44
N ASP A 555 -18.64 0.76 14.79
CA ASP A 555 -17.81 1.97 14.74
C ASP A 555 -16.44 1.70 14.08
N ARG A 556 -16.41 0.81 13.09
CA ARG A 556 -15.18 0.39 12.41
C ARG A 556 -14.68 1.48 11.47
N GLY A 557 -13.68 2.24 11.91
CA GLY A 557 -13.03 3.30 11.14
C GLY A 557 -12.10 2.81 10.04
N ASP A 558 -11.97 1.50 9.90
CA ASP A 558 -11.07 0.83 8.96
C ASP A 558 -11.76 0.16 7.76
N GLN A 559 -13.10 0.29 7.67
CA GLN A 559 -13.91 -0.40 6.65
C GLN A 559 -14.15 0.42 5.38
N ILE A 560 -14.45 1.71 5.49
CA ILE A 560 -14.69 2.57 4.33
C ILE A 560 -13.39 3.27 3.96
N TRP A 561 -13.00 3.20 2.68
CA TRP A 561 -11.82 3.90 2.17
C TRP A 561 -12.23 4.74 0.96
N LEU A 562 -12.11 6.06 1.08
CA LEU A 562 -12.32 7.02 0.00
C LEU A 562 -10.97 7.38 -0.61
N TYR A 563 -10.80 7.15 -1.90
CA TYR A 563 -9.59 7.44 -2.65
C TYR A 563 -9.84 8.65 -3.56
N GLY A 564 -9.09 9.72 -3.33
CA GLY A 564 -9.17 10.98 -4.08
C GLY A 564 -7.89 11.27 -4.86
N THR A 565 -8.01 12.10 -5.90
CA THR A 565 -6.87 12.55 -6.71
C THR A 565 -6.16 13.73 -6.04
N SER A 566 -4.99 14.10 -6.56
CA SER A 566 -4.30 15.34 -6.15
C SER A 566 -5.08 16.61 -6.49
N GLY A 567 -6.01 16.52 -7.45
CA GLY A 567 -6.83 17.64 -7.91
C GLY A 567 -8.25 17.68 -7.36
N SER A 568 -8.72 16.65 -6.64
CA SER A 568 -10.08 16.63 -6.08
C SER A 568 -10.22 17.62 -4.92
N THR A 569 -11.44 18.01 -4.60
CA THR A 569 -11.79 18.61 -3.29
C THR A 569 -12.52 17.55 -2.46
N VAL A 570 -12.20 17.42 -1.17
CA VAL A 570 -12.92 16.53 -0.25
C VAL A 570 -13.52 17.35 0.88
N THR A 571 -14.85 17.44 0.95
CA THR A 571 -15.57 18.19 1.99
C THR A 571 -16.46 17.28 2.82
N LEU A 572 -16.20 17.24 4.13
CA LEU A 572 -17.08 16.63 5.14
C LEU A 572 -17.71 17.76 5.95
N GLN A 573 -19.05 17.85 5.97
CA GLN A 573 -19.71 18.96 6.64
C GLN A 573 -21.12 18.66 7.15
N GLY A 574 -21.60 19.51 8.06
CA GLY A 574 -23.00 19.50 8.50
C GLY A 574 -23.28 18.48 9.63
N GLY A 575 -22.29 18.22 10.49
CA GLY A 575 -22.41 17.27 11.60
C GLY A 575 -22.43 15.82 11.16
N VAL A 576 -21.72 15.50 10.07
CA VAL A 576 -21.61 14.13 9.55
C VAL A 576 -20.73 13.26 10.45
N ASP A 577 -21.17 12.04 10.72
CA ASP A 577 -20.33 10.97 11.28
C ASP A 577 -19.78 10.11 10.14
N PHE A 578 -18.46 10.16 9.92
CA PHE A 578 -17.78 9.37 8.88
C PHE A 578 -16.86 8.32 9.50
N TYR A 579 -17.21 7.03 9.35
CA TYR A 579 -16.41 5.89 9.83
C TYR A 579 -15.54 5.31 8.71
N GLY A 580 -14.33 5.82 8.56
CA GLY A 580 -13.46 5.38 7.47
C GLY A 580 -12.17 6.19 7.32
N VAL A 581 -11.49 5.93 6.19
CA VAL A 581 -10.26 6.60 5.79
C VAL A 581 -10.51 7.47 4.57
N VAL A 582 -10.14 8.75 4.66
CA VAL A 582 -9.99 9.63 3.49
C VAL A 582 -8.53 9.54 3.04
N TYR A 583 -8.29 8.99 1.86
CA TYR A 583 -6.95 8.75 1.32
C TYR A 583 -6.78 9.46 -0.03
N ALA A 584 -6.32 10.70 0.01
CA ALA A 584 -6.02 11.54 -1.14
C ALA A 584 -4.60 12.14 -1.00
N PRO A 585 -3.53 11.33 -1.08
CA PRO A 585 -2.17 11.85 -1.02
C PRO A 585 -1.89 12.80 -2.17
N GLY A 586 -1.14 13.89 -1.91
CA GLY A 586 -0.88 14.95 -2.89
C GLY A 586 -2.05 15.90 -3.13
N ASN A 587 -3.23 15.60 -2.58
CA ASN A 587 -4.34 16.55 -2.46
C ASN A 587 -3.97 17.70 -1.52
N GLN A 588 -4.55 18.87 -1.74
CA GLN A 588 -4.32 20.07 -0.93
C GLN A 588 -5.61 20.68 -0.36
N ASP A 589 -6.76 20.07 -0.62
CA ASP A 589 -8.09 20.63 -0.34
C ASP A 589 -9.05 19.61 0.29
N ILE A 590 -8.66 19.12 1.48
CA ILE A 590 -9.56 18.40 2.38
C ILE A 590 -10.09 19.38 3.42
N ALA A 591 -11.41 19.53 3.49
CA ALA A 591 -12.10 20.39 4.45
C ALA A 591 -13.03 19.57 5.36
N VAL A 592 -12.89 19.74 6.68
CA VAL A 592 -13.78 19.17 7.69
C VAL A 592 -14.45 20.32 8.44
N ARG A 593 -15.78 20.45 8.32
CA ARG A 593 -16.49 21.66 8.78
C ARG A 593 -17.80 21.37 9.51
N GLY A 594 -18.26 22.35 10.29
CA GLY A 594 -19.61 22.39 10.84
C GLY A 594 -19.95 21.22 11.75
N GLY A 595 -19.04 20.86 12.64
CA GLY A 595 -19.21 19.79 13.63
C GLY A 595 -19.13 18.38 13.06
N ALA A 596 -18.58 18.20 11.86
CA ALA A 596 -18.30 16.87 11.31
C ALA A 596 -17.26 16.11 12.16
N GLU A 597 -17.47 14.80 12.30
CA GLU A 597 -16.60 13.89 13.04
C GLU A 597 -16.09 12.76 12.12
N VAL A 598 -14.79 12.50 12.18
CA VAL A 598 -14.14 11.42 11.42
C VAL A 598 -13.63 10.36 12.39
N TYR A 599 -14.16 9.14 12.26
CA TYR A 599 -13.76 7.97 13.01
C TYR A 599 -12.90 7.08 12.09
N GLY A 600 -11.58 7.23 12.15
CA GLY A 600 -10.67 6.56 11.22
C GLY A 600 -9.40 7.38 10.97
N GLY A 601 -9.16 7.87 9.75
CA GLY A 601 -7.95 8.64 9.48
C GLY A 601 -7.99 9.45 8.18
N ILE A 602 -7.22 10.54 8.13
CA ILE A 602 -7.14 11.43 6.98
C ILE A 602 -5.70 11.50 6.46
N VAL A 603 -5.53 11.16 5.20
CA VAL A 603 -4.26 11.24 4.48
C VAL A 603 -4.44 12.11 3.25
N GLY A 604 -3.82 13.28 3.26
CA GLY A 604 -3.98 14.32 2.24
C GLY A 604 -3.93 15.70 2.87
N GLY A 605 -3.75 16.72 2.05
CA GLY A 605 -3.65 18.09 2.51
C GLY A 605 -4.96 18.63 3.07
N VAL A 606 -5.03 18.78 4.39
CA VAL A 606 -6.18 19.38 5.08
C VAL A 606 -6.09 20.90 4.97
N SER A 607 -6.96 21.51 4.16
CA SER A 607 -6.96 22.96 3.93
C SER A 607 -7.69 23.73 5.03
N ASP A 608 -8.74 23.15 5.61
CA ASP A 608 -9.61 23.86 6.54
C ASP A 608 -10.30 22.93 7.53
N VAL A 609 -10.18 23.25 8.82
CA VAL A 609 -10.87 22.55 9.90
C VAL A 609 -11.69 23.57 10.67
N GLN A 610 -13.02 23.50 10.60
CA GLN A 610 -13.88 24.55 11.15
C GLN A 610 -15.08 24.07 11.97
N GLY A 611 -15.31 24.72 13.11
CA GLY A 611 -16.61 24.71 13.79
C GLY A 611 -16.85 23.49 14.67
N GLY A 612 -15.89 23.16 15.53
CA GLY A 612 -16.02 22.13 16.56
C GLY A 612 -15.99 20.71 16.01
N THR A 613 -15.13 20.46 15.03
CA THR A 613 -14.97 19.14 14.38
C THR A 613 -14.06 18.23 15.19
N ALA A 614 -14.18 16.92 15.00
CA ALA A 614 -13.30 15.95 15.64
C ALA A 614 -12.73 14.92 14.67
N VAL A 615 -11.49 14.48 14.94
CA VAL A 615 -10.89 13.31 14.28
C VAL A 615 -10.49 12.31 15.35
N HIS A 616 -11.19 11.18 15.36
CA HIS A 616 -10.97 10.06 16.25
C HIS A 616 -10.17 9.01 15.50
N TYR A 617 -8.86 8.96 15.75
CA TYR A 617 -7.98 8.05 15.03
C TYR A 617 -8.21 6.60 15.43
N ASP A 618 -8.58 5.75 14.47
CA ASP A 618 -8.70 4.31 14.71
C ASP A 618 -7.31 3.67 14.69
N THR A 619 -6.80 3.34 15.88
CA THR A 619 -5.45 2.78 16.07
C THR A 619 -5.21 1.47 15.33
N VAL A 620 -6.26 0.76 14.93
CA VAL A 620 -6.16 -0.43 14.07
C VAL A 620 -5.51 -0.07 12.72
N LEU A 621 -5.66 1.18 12.25
CA LEU A 621 -5.10 1.67 10.99
C LEU A 621 -3.57 1.75 10.99
N ALA A 622 -2.93 1.74 12.16
CA ALA A 622 -1.47 1.80 12.30
C ALA A 622 -0.76 0.67 11.53
N ASP A 623 -1.42 -0.48 11.37
CA ASP A 623 -0.92 -1.65 10.64
C ASP A 623 -1.60 -1.84 9.27
N GLN A 624 -2.51 -0.92 8.88
CA GLN A 624 -3.27 -1.03 7.64
C GLN A 624 -2.67 -0.20 6.52
N ARG A 625 -2.81 -0.73 5.30
CA ARG A 625 -2.31 -0.11 4.08
C ARG A 625 -3.44 0.14 3.09
N PRO A 626 -3.42 1.28 2.37
CA PRO A 626 -4.35 1.56 1.28
C PRO A 626 -4.16 0.54 0.15
N VAL A 627 -5.25 0.23 -0.56
CA VAL A 627 -5.20 -0.63 -1.74
C VAL A 627 -4.95 0.25 -2.96
N LEU A 628 -3.68 0.40 -3.33
CA LEU A 628 -3.24 1.25 -4.44
C LEU A 628 -2.86 0.46 -5.70
N THR A 629 -3.29 -0.80 -5.78
CA THR A 629 -3.07 -1.59 -6.98
C THR A 629 -3.95 -1.07 -8.11
N ASP A 630 -3.47 -1.14 -9.35
CA ASP A 630 -4.18 -0.65 -10.55
C ASP A 630 -5.41 -1.51 -10.93
N GLY A 631 -5.84 -2.40 -10.03
CA GLY A 631 -6.93 -3.33 -10.27
C GLY A 631 -6.45 -4.73 -10.59
N GLY A 632 -6.40 -5.57 -9.55
CA GLY A 632 -6.84 -6.94 -9.71
C GLY A 632 -5.84 -8.08 -9.54
N GLY A 633 -4.59 -7.87 -9.12
CA GLY A 633 -3.71 -9.02 -8.88
C GLY A 633 -2.55 -8.85 -7.91
N ALA A 634 -1.72 -9.89 -7.92
CA ALA A 634 -0.78 -10.26 -6.89
C ALA A 634 0.31 -9.20 -6.78
N PRO A 635 0.37 -8.45 -5.66
CA PRO A 635 1.46 -7.53 -5.40
C PRO A 635 2.78 -8.30 -5.34
N VAL A 636 3.84 -7.81 -5.98
CA VAL A 636 5.20 -8.36 -5.81
C VAL A 636 6.11 -7.27 -5.25
N THR A 637 6.56 -7.44 -4.00
CA THR A 637 7.46 -6.50 -3.33
C THR A 637 8.91 -6.98 -3.42
N PHE A 638 9.13 -8.27 -3.17
CA PHE A 638 10.40 -8.94 -3.35
C PHE A 638 10.34 -9.86 -4.55
N LEU A 639 11.33 -9.74 -5.43
CA LEU A 639 11.50 -10.59 -6.59
C LEU A 639 12.78 -11.39 -6.45
N HIS A 640 12.71 -12.68 -6.74
CA HIS A 640 13.86 -13.56 -6.86
C HIS A 640 13.72 -14.34 -8.16
N VAL A 641 14.50 -13.98 -9.17
CA VAL A 641 14.54 -14.67 -10.46
C VAL A 641 15.92 -15.26 -10.66
N SER A 642 15.99 -16.58 -10.83
CA SER A 642 17.21 -17.28 -11.24
C SER A 642 16.98 -18.02 -12.54
N VAL A 643 18.03 -18.18 -13.33
CA VAL A 643 18.06 -19.01 -14.53
C VAL A 643 19.02 -20.15 -14.26
N ASN A 644 18.50 -21.38 -14.21
CA ASN A 644 19.26 -22.61 -13.97
C ASN A 644 19.39 -23.37 -15.29
N GLU A 645 20.60 -23.42 -15.84
CA GLU A 645 20.87 -24.19 -17.06
C GLU A 645 21.09 -25.66 -16.73
N ILE A 646 20.42 -26.54 -17.47
CA ILE A 646 20.58 -27.99 -17.36
C ILE A 646 21.03 -28.54 -18.71
N HIS A 647 22.15 -29.26 -18.70
CA HIS A 647 22.67 -29.91 -19.89
C HIS A 647 22.04 -31.29 -20.04
N VAL A 648 21.48 -31.56 -21.22
CA VAL A 648 20.81 -32.83 -21.53
C VAL A 648 21.57 -33.56 -22.64
N LYS A 649 21.85 -34.83 -22.40
CA LYS A 649 22.47 -35.75 -23.37
C LYS A 649 21.87 -37.14 -23.26
N ASP A 650 22.14 -37.98 -24.25
CA ASP A 650 21.82 -39.40 -24.20
C ASP A 650 22.65 -40.08 -23.08
N ALA A 651 22.07 -41.09 -22.41
CA ALA A 651 22.59 -41.64 -21.14
C ALA A 651 23.30 -42.99 -21.22
#